data_AF-G4ZHW3-F1
#
_entry.id   AF-G4ZHW3-F1
#
_cell.length_a   1.000
_cell.length_b   1.000
_cell.length_c   1.000
_cell.angle_alpha   90.00
_cell.angle_beta   90.00
_cell.angle_gamma   90.00
#
_symmetry.space_group_name_H-M   'P 1'
#
loop_
_entity.id
_entity.type
_entity.pdbx_description
1 polymer ?
#
loop_
_entity_poly.entity_id
_entity_poly.type
_entity_poly.pdbx_seq_one_letter_code
_entity_poly.pdbx_strand_id
1 'polypeptide(L)'
;MPRELRTLVAASFDVFARVQTQKLGAFGVARASREYREALKTCIFALEDRLETHKELNVEDEGEFLDLLKVSLAIWHLCELLLLRGGARGADSGLAYDLALWLQEHYCSTLLEKTEGESERLKKLQKPEQDADFWTTIQALVMAGSGPSAWALLAAHSSYKSLFARDTMSLTGASTKAAFQAVQKLLLTMPGSAGAAGMSVERDAATEWKNWHDACQLLLNTDGYIKANAGFTTLLEIMAAKEVALKSRANTWYELMMAKLFLDEPKTIAHRFEYLMANCFRAYHSDEASMGNFDCIILAIMQYDIQTALQDIIALGFSWMAAHLSDLLQRNIVIVADEVLPEAGCTLKEHFLLQYAMEIGASSGMWQFAVRYYEYCPKFGAIAIRSALEREPTPTDYKTERLLAYCHGKKLLATTQRRVAIQRAQECKAKEEYASALHWMLRGNHLDDVDALCDDILKQCNETNSLAPLHEAVQFMEAHPEFARPQKLAWLVRYREFHLVLDDSESLRQQLRSDEALNNKEVRASLETKLRFVNMEAAKRLDWLFSSPEAPKVLRSEVLQQAERLLKESPSVFGSRHLYSLMAYLQQLDRSFDRQQFYESGSNKQLKERIESLISRNLAEAMLQEASASGYGASSAGGPPRLQSKSALIAQQPYLIADASFTPMEE
;
A
#
# COMPACT_ATOMS: atom_id res chain seq x y z
N MET A 1 6.47 -3.52 7.59
CA MET A 1 7.11 -3.93 6.32
C MET A 1 8.25 -2.97 5.97
N PRO A 2 9.50 -3.48 5.91
CA PRO A 2 10.69 -2.74 5.48
C PRO A 2 10.57 -2.14 4.07
N ARG A 3 11.44 -1.16 3.75
CA ARG A 3 11.42 -0.45 2.46
C ARG A 3 11.76 -1.38 1.31
N GLU A 4 12.68 -2.29 1.53
CA GLU A 4 13.20 -3.27 0.57
C GLU A 4 12.06 -4.19 0.10
N LEU A 5 11.24 -4.69 1.05
CA LEU A 5 10.06 -5.48 0.74
C LEU A 5 9.00 -4.69 -0.03
N ARG A 6 8.83 -3.38 0.23
CA ARG A 6 7.92 -2.54 -0.57
C ARG A 6 8.38 -2.44 -2.02
N THR A 7 9.69 -2.31 -2.24
CA THR A 7 10.30 -2.32 -3.58
C THR A 7 10.11 -3.66 -4.27
N LEU A 8 10.30 -4.78 -3.54
CA LEU A 8 10.02 -6.12 -4.05
C LEU A 8 8.55 -6.27 -4.48
N VAL A 9 7.60 -5.84 -3.63
CA VAL A 9 6.16 -5.87 -3.95
C VAL A 9 5.85 -5.07 -5.22
N ALA A 10 6.40 -3.86 -5.35
CA ALA A 10 6.19 -3.03 -6.53
C ALA A 10 6.74 -3.68 -7.81
N ALA A 11 8.01 -4.12 -7.80
CA ALA A 11 8.63 -4.77 -8.94
C ALA A 11 7.90 -6.08 -9.32
N SER A 12 7.52 -6.88 -8.33
CA SER A 12 6.80 -8.14 -8.52
C SER A 12 5.38 -7.91 -9.06
N PHE A 13 4.72 -6.83 -8.64
CA PHE A 13 3.40 -6.47 -9.12
C PHE A 13 3.43 -6.08 -10.60
N ASP A 14 4.45 -5.36 -11.05
CA ASP A 14 4.60 -5.00 -12.47
C ASP A 14 4.76 -6.24 -13.36
N VAL A 15 5.54 -7.22 -12.91
CA VAL A 15 5.65 -8.53 -13.58
C VAL A 15 4.30 -9.24 -13.56
N PHE A 16 3.64 -9.29 -12.39
CA PHE A 16 2.37 -9.98 -12.22
C PHE A 16 1.27 -9.41 -13.12
N ALA A 17 1.06 -8.10 -13.12
CA ALA A 17 0.03 -7.44 -13.92
C ALA A 17 0.23 -7.69 -15.43
N ARG A 18 1.49 -7.69 -15.88
CA ARG A 18 1.83 -8.02 -17.27
C ARG A 18 1.56 -9.50 -17.59
N VAL A 19 1.92 -10.41 -16.68
CA VAL A 19 1.64 -11.84 -16.81
C VAL A 19 0.14 -12.13 -16.87
N GLN A 20 -0.68 -11.40 -16.10
CA GLN A 20 -2.13 -11.60 -16.11
C GLN A 20 -2.80 -11.12 -17.41
N THR A 21 -2.26 -10.10 -18.07
CA THR A 21 -2.85 -9.52 -19.30
C THR A 21 -2.42 -10.23 -20.59
N GLN A 22 -1.31 -10.95 -20.58
CA GLN A 22 -0.74 -11.60 -21.75
C GLN A 22 -0.86 -13.12 -21.69
N LYS A 23 -1.20 -13.76 -22.82
CA LYS A 23 -1.00 -15.21 -22.98
C LYS A 23 0.49 -15.47 -23.21
N LEU A 24 1.16 -16.00 -22.20
CA LEU A 24 2.58 -16.31 -22.26
C LEU A 24 2.77 -17.75 -22.77
N GLY A 25 3.64 -17.93 -23.76
CA GLY A 25 4.23 -19.24 -24.04
C GLY A 25 5.36 -19.56 -23.04
N ALA A 26 5.94 -20.75 -23.12
CA ALA A 26 6.99 -21.22 -22.19
C ALA A 26 8.17 -20.23 -22.05
N PHE A 27 8.62 -19.62 -23.14
CA PHE A 27 9.68 -18.60 -23.10
C PHE A 27 9.26 -17.33 -22.31
N GLY A 28 8.01 -16.92 -22.44
CA GLY A 28 7.46 -15.77 -21.71
C GLY A 28 7.35 -16.05 -20.21
N VAL A 29 6.98 -17.28 -19.84
CA VAL A 29 6.95 -17.74 -18.43
C VAL A 29 8.36 -17.77 -17.84
N ALA A 30 9.33 -18.35 -18.54
CA ALA A 30 10.73 -18.37 -18.10
C ALA A 30 11.31 -16.96 -17.93
N ARG A 31 10.98 -16.03 -18.84
CA ARG A 31 11.36 -14.61 -18.71
C ARG A 31 10.73 -13.97 -17.46
N ALA A 32 9.44 -14.18 -17.23
CA ALA A 32 8.76 -13.65 -16.05
C ALA A 32 9.37 -14.21 -14.75
N SER A 33 9.67 -15.51 -14.71
CA SER A 33 10.39 -16.15 -13.59
C SER A 33 11.73 -15.46 -13.31
N ARG A 34 12.53 -15.20 -14.35
CA ARG A 34 13.81 -14.51 -14.19
C ARG A 34 13.62 -13.11 -13.62
N GLU A 35 12.63 -12.36 -14.09
CA GLU A 35 12.35 -11.01 -13.57
C GLU A 35 11.93 -11.03 -12.09
N TYR A 36 11.13 -12.01 -11.65
CA TYR A 36 10.83 -12.21 -10.23
C TYR A 36 12.09 -12.56 -9.42
N ARG A 37 12.93 -13.46 -9.95
CA ARG A 37 14.18 -13.85 -9.29
C ARG A 37 15.13 -12.66 -9.12
N GLU A 38 15.29 -11.82 -10.15
CA GLU A 38 16.14 -10.62 -10.06
C GLU A 38 15.58 -9.58 -9.09
N ALA A 39 14.25 -9.43 -9.02
CA ALA A 39 13.61 -8.57 -8.01
C ALA A 39 13.88 -9.07 -6.58
N LEU A 40 13.80 -10.39 -6.36
CA LEU A 40 14.11 -11.01 -5.08
C LEU A 40 15.61 -10.87 -4.72
N LYS A 41 16.52 -11.10 -5.68
CA LYS A 41 17.97 -10.87 -5.51
C LYS A 41 18.26 -9.44 -5.11
N THR A 42 17.67 -8.47 -5.81
CA THR A 42 17.84 -7.04 -5.51
C THR A 42 17.35 -6.71 -4.09
N CYS A 43 16.25 -7.32 -3.66
CA CYS A 43 15.75 -7.17 -2.30
C CYS A 43 16.71 -7.76 -1.25
N ILE A 44 17.27 -8.95 -1.51
CA ILE A 44 18.24 -9.62 -0.64
C ILE A 44 19.51 -8.78 -0.51
N PHE A 45 20.09 -8.34 -1.63
CA PHE A 45 21.29 -7.50 -1.60
C PHE A 45 21.07 -6.17 -0.86
N ALA A 46 19.91 -5.53 -1.04
CA ALA A 46 19.58 -4.30 -0.32
C ALA A 46 19.41 -4.53 1.20
N LEU A 47 18.91 -5.70 1.61
CA LEU A 47 18.81 -6.08 3.02
C LEU A 47 20.18 -6.42 3.61
N GLU A 48 21.03 -7.12 2.88
CA GLU A 48 22.42 -7.42 3.28
C GLU A 48 23.22 -6.13 3.52
N ASP A 49 23.23 -5.21 2.54
CA ASP A 49 23.93 -3.92 2.65
C ASP A 49 23.42 -3.09 3.86
N ARG A 50 22.10 -3.11 4.11
CA ARG A 50 21.51 -2.46 5.28
C ARG A 50 21.93 -3.11 6.59
N LEU A 51 22.02 -4.44 6.65
CA LEU A 51 22.44 -5.17 7.86
C LEU A 51 23.94 -4.98 8.14
N GLU A 52 24.77 -4.90 7.12
CA GLU A 52 26.20 -4.60 7.27
C GLU A 52 26.45 -3.18 7.80
N THR A 53 25.62 -2.23 7.38
CA THR A 53 25.75 -0.81 7.76
C THR A 53 25.16 -0.48 9.13
N HIS A 54 24.07 -1.13 9.55
CA HIS A 54 23.37 -0.86 10.81
C HIS A 54 23.52 -2.01 11.82
N LYS A 55 24.62 -2.01 12.61
CA LYS A 55 24.86 -2.98 13.71
C LYS A 55 24.05 -2.69 15.00
N GLU A 56 22.77 -2.36 14.90
CA GLU A 56 21.92 -2.11 16.08
C GLU A 56 20.82 -3.17 16.29
N LEU A 57 20.24 -3.14 17.49
CA LEU A 57 19.37 -4.12 18.15
C LEU A 57 18.16 -4.55 17.28
N ASN A 58 18.30 -5.69 16.58
CA ASN A 58 17.29 -6.65 16.07
C ASN A 58 17.90 -7.57 14.99
N VAL A 59 19.22 -7.84 15.07
CA VAL A 59 19.99 -8.54 14.02
C VAL A 59 19.55 -10.00 13.84
N GLU A 60 19.08 -10.66 14.90
CA GLU A 60 18.71 -12.08 14.87
C GLU A 60 17.43 -12.29 14.02
N ASP A 61 16.32 -11.62 14.33
CA ASP A 61 15.07 -11.75 13.57
C ASP A 61 15.21 -11.31 12.10
N GLU A 62 15.97 -10.23 11.84
CA GLU A 62 16.22 -9.78 10.46
C GLU A 62 17.16 -10.72 9.70
N GLY A 63 18.10 -11.38 10.40
CA GLY A 63 18.97 -12.40 9.86
C GLY A 63 18.22 -13.67 9.47
N GLU A 64 17.35 -14.18 10.35
CA GLU A 64 16.49 -15.34 10.06
C GLU A 64 15.59 -15.06 8.85
N PHE A 65 15.03 -13.85 8.76
CA PHE A 65 14.22 -13.46 7.61
C PHE A 65 15.05 -13.35 6.32
N LEU A 66 16.28 -12.82 6.39
CA LEU A 66 17.19 -12.79 5.25
C LEU A 66 17.52 -14.21 4.77
N ASP A 67 17.78 -15.14 5.68
CA ASP A 67 18.04 -16.54 5.36
C ASP A 67 16.83 -17.20 4.70
N LEU A 68 15.60 -16.90 5.17
CA LEU A 68 14.36 -17.33 4.52
C LEU A 68 14.28 -16.80 3.07
N LEU A 69 14.66 -15.55 2.81
CA LEU A 69 14.67 -14.99 1.45
C LEU A 69 15.72 -15.66 0.56
N LYS A 70 16.91 -16.00 1.09
CA LYS A 70 17.96 -16.72 0.35
C LYS A 70 17.53 -18.14 0.01
N VAL A 71 16.95 -18.86 0.98
CA VAL A 71 16.33 -20.18 0.79
C VAL A 71 15.24 -20.11 -0.29
N SER A 72 14.38 -19.10 -0.19
CA SER A 72 13.33 -18.83 -1.17
C SER A 72 13.91 -18.58 -2.56
N LEU A 73 14.97 -17.79 -2.67
CA LEU A 73 15.66 -17.52 -3.93
C LEU A 73 16.21 -18.80 -4.57
N ALA A 74 16.84 -19.66 -3.77
CA ALA A 74 17.39 -20.93 -4.23
C ALA A 74 16.29 -21.86 -4.77
N ILE A 75 15.17 -22.00 -4.03
CA ILE A 75 14.01 -22.79 -4.47
C ILE A 75 13.42 -22.22 -5.76
N TRP A 76 13.24 -20.90 -5.85
CA TRP A 76 12.72 -20.25 -7.06
C TRP A 76 13.60 -20.55 -8.26
N HIS A 77 14.92 -20.38 -8.11
CA HIS A 77 15.87 -20.64 -9.19
C HIS A 77 15.83 -22.12 -9.62
N LEU A 78 15.72 -23.06 -8.68
CA LEU A 78 15.61 -24.48 -9.01
C LEU A 78 14.30 -24.80 -9.77
N CYS A 79 13.17 -24.24 -9.33
CA CYS A 79 11.91 -24.35 -10.04
C CYS A 79 11.98 -23.76 -11.45
N GLU A 80 12.70 -22.64 -11.62
CA GLU A 80 12.94 -22.07 -12.95
C GLU A 80 13.66 -23.05 -13.87
N LEU A 81 14.73 -23.69 -13.37
CA LEU A 81 15.55 -24.62 -14.15
C LEU A 81 14.80 -25.91 -14.51
N LEU A 82 14.04 -26.48 -13.57
CA LEU A 82 13.43 -27.80 -13.73
C LEU A 82 11.96 -27.77 -14.20
N LEU A 83 11.20 -26.76 -13.79
CA LEU A 83 9.74 -26.73 -13.95
C LEU A 83 9.24 -25.64 -14.92
N LEU A 84 9.96 -24.52 -15.05
CA LEU A 84 9.52 -23.38 -15.87
C LEU A 84 10.28 -23.22 -17.20
N ARG A 85 11.47 -23.81 -17.34
CA ARG A 85 12.20 -23.86 -18.60
C ARG A 85 11.49 -24.79 -19.58
N GLY A 86 11.24 -24.30 -20.80
CA GLY A 86 10.64 -25.11 -21.87
C GLY A 86 11.62 -26.15 -22.40
N GLY A 87 11.22 -27.43 -22.45
CA GLY A 87 12.01 -28.53 -23.03
C GLY A 87 11.62 -29.90 -22.46
N ALA A 88 11.89 -30.98 -23.21
CA ALA A 88 11.70 -32.34 -22.70
C ALA A 88 12.82 -32.73 -21.71
N ARG A 89 12.47 -33.40 -20.60
CA ARG A 89 13.43 -33.83 -19.57
C ARG A 89 14.58 -34.63 -20.18
N GLY A 90 15.81 -34.22 -19.85
CA GLY A 90 17.05 -34.88 -20.28
C GLY A 90 17.44 -34.73 -21.75
N ALA A 91 16.69 -33.93 -22.54
CA ALA A 91 17.14 -33.53 -23.87
C ALA A 91 18.22 -32.43 -23.80
N ASP A 92 18.21 -31.62 -22.74
CA ASP A 92 19.16 -30.53 -22.53
C ASP A 92 20.37 -31.00 -21.73
N SER A 93 21.47 -31.32 -22.42
CA SER A 93 22.75 -31.66 -21.78
C SER A 93 23.35 -30.51 -20.98
N GLY A 94 22.89 -29.27 -21.19
CA GLY A 94 23.32 -28.09 -20.45
C GLY A 94 22.76 -28.01 -19.03
N LEU A 95 21.65 -28.71 -18.75
CA LEU A 95 20.96 -28.63 -17.46
C LEU A 95 21.82 -29.10 -16.28
N ALA A 96 22.70 -30.11 -16.49
CA ALA A 96 23.63 -30.56 -15.46
C ALA A 96 24.58 -29.42 -15.03
N TYR A 97 25.10 -28.65 -16.00
CA TYR A 97 25.96 -27.50 -15.72
C TYR A 97 25.18 -26.36 -15.08
N ASP A 98 23.96 -26.08 -15.54
CA ASP A 98 23.10 -25.05 -14.95
C ASP A 98 22.79 -25.35 -13.47
N LEU A 99 22.54 -26.63 -13.12
CA LEU A 99 22.36 -27.06 -11.73
C LEU A 99 23.66 -26.98 -10.92
N ALA A 100 24.81 -27.23 -11.55
CA ALA A 100 26.11 -27.07 -10.89
C ALA A 100 26.36 -25.60 -10.54
N LEU A 101 26.05 -24.68 -11.47
CA LEU A 101 26.11 -23.23 -11.24
C LEU A 101 25.10 -22.80 -10.16
N TRP A 102 23.92 -23.42 -10.11
CA TRP A 102 22.96 -23.19 -9.02
C TRP A 102 23.54 -23.59 -7.65
N LEU A 103 24.19 -24.76 -7.53
CA LEU A 103 24.87 -25.16 -6.29
C LEU A 103 25.99 -24.18 -5.92
N GLN A 104 26.76 -23.72 -6.91
CA GLN A 104 27.79 -22.70 -6.68
C GLN A 104 27.22 -21.42 -6.07
N GLU A 105 26.11 -20.93 -6.61
CA GLU A 105 25.49 -19.68 -6.20
C GLU A 105 24.84 -19.80 -4.81
N HIS A 106 24.07 -20.86 -4.56
CA HIS A 106 23.20 -20.94 -3.37
C HIS A 106 23.81 -21.71 -2.19
N TYR A 107 24.73 -22.65 -2.44
CA TYR A 107 25.36 -23.46 -1.38
C TYR A 107 26.86 -23.18 -1.21
N CYS A 108 27.60 -22.98 -2.31
CA CYS A 108 29.05 -22.93 -2.27
C CYS A 108 29.66 -21.52 -2.37
N SER A 109 28.86 -20.44 -2.36
CA SER A 109 29.37 -19.07 -2.55
C SER A 109 30.50 -18.71 -1.58
N THR A 110 30.27 -18.92 -0.28
CA THR A 110 31.29 -18.66 0.77
C THR A 110 32.50 -19.59 0.68
N LEU A 111 32.30 -20.85 0.25
CA LEU A 111 33.38 -21.80 0.03
C LEU A 111 34.26 -21.36 -1.14
N LEU A 112 33.65 -20.88 -2.22
CA LEU A 112 34.32 -20.38 -3.41
C LEU A 112 35.15 -19.13 -3.12
N GLU A 113 34.59 -18.17 -2.38
CA GLU A 113 35.31 -16.96 -1.95
C GLU A 113 36.55 -17.31 -1.12
N LYS A 114 36.41 -18.23 -0.16
CA LYS A 114 37.55 -18.73 0.64
C LYS A 114 38.60 -19.42 -0.25
N THR A 115 38.16 -20.27 -1.17
CA THR A 115 39.05 -21.01 -2.07
C THR A 115 39.81 -20.08 -3.00
N GLU A 116 39.17 -19.04 -3.54
CA GLU A 116 39.84 -18.05 -4.38
C GLU A 116 40.77 -17.16 -3.56
N GLY A 117 40.40 -16.79 -2.32
CA GLY A 117 41.28 -16.09 -1.38
C GLY A 117 42.57 -16.86 -1.08
N GLU A 118 42.45 -18.17 -0.84
CA GLU A 118 43.60 -19.06 -0.63
C GLU A 118 44.43 -19.23 -1.92
N SER A 119 43.79 -19.34 -3.08
CA SER A 119 44.44 -19.35 -4.39
C SER A 119 45.33 -18.12 -4.59
N GLU A 120 44.83 -16.92 -4.28
CA GLU A 120 45.60 -15.67 -4.37
C GLU A 120 46.71 -15.56 -3.32
N ARG A 121 46.52 -16.12 -2.11
CA ARG A 121 47.59 -16.22 -1.11
C ARG A 121 48.72 -17.12 -1.60
N LEU A 122 48.39 -18.30 -2.11
CA LEU A 122 49.35 -19.32 -2.54
C LEU A 122 50.15 -18.88 -3.77
N LYS A 123 49.54 -18.18 -4.73
CA LYS A 123 50.23 -17.64 -5.93
C LYS A 123 51.42 -16.73 -5.59
N LYS A 124 51.41 -16.09 -4.42
CA LYS A 124 52.48 -15.19 -3.94
C LYS A 124 53.70 -15.93 -3.39
N LEU A 125 53.58 -17.23 -3.10
CA LEU A 125 54.68 -18.04 -2.59
C LEU A 125 55.68 -18.41 -3.70
N GLN A 126 56.95 -18.58 -3.33
CA GLN A 126 58.00 -18.99 -4.26
C GLN A 126 57.92 -20.47 -4.66
N LYS A 127 57.53 -21.33 -3.70
CA LYS A 127 57.30 -22.76 -3.89
C LYS A 127 55.94 -23.14 -3.31
N PRO A 128 54.85 -22.79 -4.01
CA PRO A 128 53.51 -22.99 -3.48
C PRO A 128 53.20 -24.48 -3.26
N GLU A 129 53.78 -25.39 -4.04
CA GLU A 129 53.55 -26.83 -3.94
C GLU A 129 53.99 -27.50 -2.63
N GLN A 130 54.75 -26.79 -1.79
CA GLN A 130 55.17 -27.26 -0.47
C GLN A 130 54.16 -26.95 0.64
N ASP A 131 53.23 -26.02 0.37
CA ASP A 131 52.14 -25.70 1.28
C ASP A 131 51.11 -26.85 1.26
N ALA A 132 50.60 -27.23 2.43
CA ALA A 132 49.63 -28.31 2.57
C ALA A 132 48.35 -28.02 1.79
N ASP A 133 47.98 -26.75 1.65
CA ASP A 133 46.73 -26.32 1.02
C ASP A 133 46.83 -26.14 -0.50
N PHE A 134 48.03 -26.31 -1.09
CA PHE A 134 48.22 -26.07 -2.51
C PHE A 134 47.39 -27.01 -3.40
N TRP A 135 47.57 -28.32 -3.21
CA TRP A 135 46.84 -29.32 -3.97
C TRP A 135 45.37 -29.36 -3.57
N THR A 136 45.05 -29.03 -2.32
CA THR A 136 43.66 -28.97 -1.85
C THR A 136 42.88 -27.87 -2.54
N THR A 137 43.47 -26.68 -2.64
CA THR A 137 42.88 -25.52 -3.33
C THR A 137 42.69 -25.79 -4.83
N ILE A 138 43.69 -26.36 -5.53
CA ILE A 138 43.55 -26.69 -6.96
C ILE A 138 42.42 -27.69 -7.20
N GLN A 139 42.34 -28.72 -6.36
CA GLN A 139 41.32 -29.76 -6.48
C GLN A 139 39.92 -29.22 -6.16
N ALA A 140 39.79 -28.35 -5.15
CA ALA A 140 38.54 -27.66 -4.85
C ALA A 140 38.08 -26.77 -6.01
N LEU A 141 38.99 -26.01 -6.64
CA LEU A 141 38.69 -25.21 -7.82
C LEU A 141 38.20 -26.07 -9.00
N VAL A 142 38.79 -27.25 -9.22
CA VAL A 142 38.34 -28.19 -10.26
C VAL A 142 36.98 -28.82 -9.94
N MET A 143 36.74 -29.25 -8.70
CA MET A 143 35.44 -29.75 -8.28
C MET A 143 34.35 -28.69 -8.42
N ALA A 144 34.70 -27.42 -8.26
CA ALA A 144 33.83 -26.30 -8.50
C ALA A 144 33.86 -25.80 -9.96
N GLY A 145 34.33 -26.58 -10.94
CA GLY A 145 34.25 -26.22 -12.36
C GLY A 145 35.15 -25.05 -12.81
N SER A 146 35.98 -24.46 -11.93
CA SER A 146 36.87 -23.35 -12.26
C SER A 146 38.25 -23.82 -12.72
N GLY A 147 38.29 -24.40 -13.93
CA GLY A 147 39.53 -24.84 -14.58
C GLY A 147 40.55 -23.73 -14.83
N PRO A 148 40.15 -22.53 -15.28
CA PRO A 148 41.08 -21.41 -15.44
C PRO A 148 41.75 -20.96 -14.14
N SER A 149 41.00 -20.85 -13.03
CA SER A 149 41.60 -20.50 -11.71
C SER A 149 42.54 -21.61 -11.23
N ALA A 150 42.14 -22.88 -11.39
CA ALA A 150 42.98 -24.02 -11.04
C ALA A 150 44.30 -24.03 -11.82
N TRP A 151 44.25 -23.73 -13.12
CA TRP A 151 45.45 -23.57 -13.94
C TRP A 151 46.30 -22.36 -13.51
N ALA A 152 45.68 -21.22 -13.21
CA ALA A 152 46.41 -20.03 -12.79
C ALA A 152 47.24 -20.29 -11.51
N LEU A 153 46.70 -21.05 -10.56
CA LEU A 153 47.43 -21.49 -9.38
C LEU A 153 48.48 -22.56 -9.71
N LEU A 154 48.15 -23.56 -10.54
CA LEU A 154 49.08 -24.61 -10.94
C LEU A 154 50.28 -24.08 -11.75
N ALA A 155 50.09 -23.03 -12.55
CA ALA A 155 51.15 -22.35 -13.28
C ALA A 155 52.18 -21.67 -12.35
N ALA A 156 51.82 -21.46 -11.07
CA ALA A 156 52.76 -20.94 -10.06
C ALA A 156 53.76 -22.00 -9.56
N HIS A 157 53.55 -23.28 -9.86
CA HIS A 157 54.37 -24.41 -9.42
C HIS A 157 55.84 -24.24 -9.82
N SER A 158 56.76 -24.48 -8.89
CA SER A 158 58.19 -24.20 -9.09
C SER A 158 58.80 -24.98 -10.26
N SER A 159 58.45 -26.27 -10.40
CA SER A 159 58.87 -27.10 -11.55
C SER A 159 58.47 -26.51 -12.89
N TYR A 160 57.30 -25.90 -13.02
CA TYR A 160 56.87 -25.25 -14.27
C TYR A 160 57.60 -23.93 -14.50
N LYS A 161 57.68 -23.06 -13.48
CA LYS A 161 58.43 -21.78 -13.55
C LYS A 161 59.89 -21.99 -13.96
N SER A 162 60.54 -23.04 -13.44
CA SER A 162 61.93 -23.35 -13.74
C SER A 162 62.20 -23.69 -15.22
N LEU A 163 61.16 -24.09 -15.97
CA LEU A 163 61.27 -24.42 -17.40
C LEU A 163 61.38 -23.18 -18.29
N PHE A 164 60.96 -22.02 -17.80
CA PHE A 164 61.07 -20.75 -18.53
C PHE A 164 62.30 -19.93 -18.13
N ALA A 165 62.99 -20.33 -17.06
CA ALA A 165 64.21 -19.67 -16.57
C ALA A 165 65.51 -20.28 -17.12
N ARG A 166 65.45 -21.42 -17.84
CA ARG A 166 66.62 -22.15 -18.34
C ARG A 166 66.58 -22.25 -19.87
N ASP A 167 67.56 -21.65 -20.55
CA ASP A 167 67.72 -21.69 -22.01
C ASP A 167 68.16 -23.05 -22.58
N THR A 168 68.39 -24.06 -21.74
CA THR A 168 68.83 -25.41 -22.16
C THR A 168 67.82 -26.48 -21.76
N MET A 169 67.08 -27.01 -22.74
CA MET A 169 66.12 -28.09 -22.56
C MET A 169 66.83 -29.43 -22.32
N SER A 170 66.77 -29.95 -21.08
CA SER A 170 67.03 -31.37 -20.82
C SER A 170 65.83 -32.22 -21.28
N LEU A 171 66.07 -33.50 -21.61
CA LEU A 171 65.01 -34.48 -21.90
C LEU A 171 63.93 -34.53 -20.80
N THR A 172 64.35 -34.43 -19.53
CA THR A 172 63.44 -34.37 -18.38
C THR A 172 62.61 -33.09 -18.35
N GLY A 173 63.19 -31.94 -18.68
CA GLY A 173 62.47 -30.66 -18.78
C GLY A 173 61.43 -30.65 -19.90
N ALA A 174 61.71 -31.30 -21.04
CA ALA A 174 60.76 -31.44 -22.14
C ALA A 174 59.54 -32.30 -21.74
N SER A 175 59.77 -33.43 -21.06
CA SER A 175 58.67 -34.28 -20.55
C SER A 175 57.81 -33.57 -19.50
N THR A 176 58.42 -32.83 -18.56
CA THR A 176 57.69 -32.05 -17.57
C THR A 176 56.87 -30.95 -18.23
N LYS A 177 57.45 -30.23 -19.21
CA LYS A 177 56.73 -29.19 -19.97
C LYS A 177 55.51 -29.76 -20.69
N ALA A 178 55.66 -30.91 -21.34
CA ALA A 178 54.58 -31.58 -22.05
C ALA A 178 53.44 -32.00 -21.09
N ALA A 179 53.78 -32.56 -19.93
CA ALA A 179 52.79 -32.93 -18.91
C ALA A 179 52.00 -31.71 -18.41
N PHE A 180 52.67 -30.62 -18.05
CA PHE A 180 52.00 -29.37 -17.63
C PHE A 180 51.13 -28.78 -18.75
N GLN A 181 51.59 -28.79 -20.01
CA GLN A 181 50.81 -28.30 -21.15
C GLN A 181 49.58 -29.18 -21.45
N ALA A 182 49.69 -30.49 -21.27
CA ALA A 182 48.57 -31.41 -21.41
C ALA A 182 47.51 -31.14 -20.32
N VAL A 183 47.93 -31.01 -19.06
CA VAL A 183 47.04 -30.67 -17.95
C VAL A 183 46.44 -29.26 -18.12
N GLN A 184 47.22 -28.29 -18.58
CA GLN A 184 46.73 -26.95 -18.93
C GLN A 184 45.59 -27.03 -19.94
N LYS A 185 45.78 -27.77 -21.04
CA LYS A 185 44.76 -27.92 -22.07
C LYS A 185 43.49 -28.53 -21.47
N LEU A 186 43.61 -29.58 -20.67
CA LEU A 186 42.45 -30.24 -20.04
C LEU A 186 41.72 -29.31 -19.07
N LEU A 187 42.44 -28.55 -18.24
CA LEU A 187 41.82 -27.59 -17.31
C LEU A 187 41.10 -26.44 -18.03
N LEU A 188 41.70 -25.90 -19.10
CA LEU A 188 41.10 -24.80 -19.87
C LEU A 188 39.95 -25.26 -20.78
N THR A 189 39.89 -26.55 -21.12
CA THR A 189 38.82 -27.14 -21.94
C THR A 189 37.81 -27.94 -21.13
N MET A 190 37.76 -27.73 -19.80
CA MET A 190 36.78 -28.41 -18.97
C MET A 190 35.34 -28.16 -19.47
N PRO A 191 34.54 -29.23 -19.65
CA PRO A 191 33.13 -29.11 -20.01
C PRO A 191 32.36 -28.24 -19.00
N GLY A 192 31.43 -27.41 -19.49
CA GLY A 192 30.62 -26.55 -18.62
C GLY A 192 31.25 -25.22 -18.19
N SER A 193 32.48 -24.90 -18.61
CA SER A 193 33.11 -23.59 -18.34
C SER A 193 32.33 -22.44 -19.01
N ALA A 194 32.11 -21.35 -18.28
CA ALA A 194 31.31 -20.19 -18.69
C ALA A 194 31.73 -19.57 -20.04
N GLY A 195 32.96 -19.79 -20.49
CA GLY A 195 33.46 -19.33 -21.80
C GLY A 195 32.98 -20.15 -23.02
N ALA A 196 32.46 -21.35 -22.82
CA ALA A 196 31.96 -22.22 -23.90
C ALA A 196 30.51 -21.88 -24.32
N ALA A 197 29.76 -21.16 -23.47
CA ALA A 197 28.35 -20.83 -23.70
C ALA A 197 28.11 -19.82 -24.85
N GLY A 198 29.17 -19.12 -25.31
CA GLY A 198 29.06 -18.06 -26.31
C GLY A 198 29.38 -18.44 -27.76
N MET A 199 29.94 -19.64 -28.02
CA MET A 199 30.46 -20.00 -29.34
C MET A 199 29.75 -21.21 -29.96
N SER A 200 28.72 -20.88 -30.74
CA SER A 200 28.14 -21.64 -31.87
C SER A 200 27.49 -23.02 -31.60
N VAL A 201 26.19 -23.08 -31.94
CA VAL A 201 25.48 -24.12 -32.72
C VAL A 201 25.95 -25.57 -32.54
N GLU A 202 25.09 -26.38 -31.91
CA GLU A 202 24.96 -27.84 -32.14
C GLU A 202 26.27 -28.65 -32.17
N ARG A 203 27.27 -28.31 -31.35
CA ARG A 203 28.28 -29.30 -30.99
C ARG A 203 27.69 -30.20 -29.90
N ASP A 204 27.67 -31.50 -30.19
CA ASP A 204 27.23 -32.52 -29.24
C ASP A 204 28.09 -32.42 -27.97
N ALA A 205 27.63 -31.70 -26.95
CA ALA A 205 28.35 -31.50 -25.68
C ALA A 205 28.78 -32.84 -25.05
N ALA A 206 28.02 -33.91 -25.31
CA ALA A 206 28.36 -35.27 -24.94
C ALA A 206 29.64 -35.81 -25.64
N THR A 207 29.84 -35.47 -26.92
CA THR A 207 31.07 -35.85 -27.64
C THR A 207 32.28 -35.06 -27.16
N GLU A 208 32.10 -33.79 -26.83
CA GLU A 208 33.17 -32.94 -26.27
C GLU A 208 33.58 -33.43 -24.87
N TRP A 209 32.62 -33.69 -24.00
CA TRP A 209 32.87 -34.28 -22.67
C TRP A 209 33.58 -35.63 -22.79
N LYS A 210 33.12 -36.51 -23.69
CA LYS A 210 33.73 -37.83 -23.88
C LYS A 210 35.19 -37.72 -24.34
N ASN A 211 35.47 -36.88 -25.33
CA ASN A 211 36.84 -36.67 -25.82
C ASN A 211 37.75 -36.10 -24.73
N TRP A 212 37.23 -35.17 -23.91
CA TRP A 212 37.95 -34.60 -22.79
C TRP A 212 38.21 -35.65 -21.70
N HIS A 213 37.21 -36.45 -21.34
CA HIS A 213 37.30 -37.50 -20.34
C HIS A 213 38.29 -38.61 -20.76
N ASP A 214 38.22 -39.05 -22.02
CA ASP A 214 39.15 -40.03 -22.60
C ASP A 214 40.60 -39.49 -22.57
N ALA A 215 40.79 -38.19 -22.80
CA ALA A 215 42.11 -37.55 -22.69
C ALA A 215 42.62 -37.48 -21.24
N CYS A 216 41.74 -37.24 -20.25
CA CYS A 216 42.08 -37.34 -18.83
C CYS A 216 42.53 -38.76 -18.47
N GLN A 217 41.79 -39.79 -18.90
CA GLN A 217 42.12 -41.19 -18.64
C GLN A 217 43.43 -41.61 -19.34
N LEU A 218 43.63 -41.20 -20.60
CA LEU A 218 44.85 -41.49 -21.35
C LEU A 218 46.06 -40.93 -20.59
N LEU A 219 46.01 -39.65 -20.23
CA LEU A 219 47.11 -38.96 -19.57
C LEU A 219 47.46 -39.60 -18.22
N LEU A 220 46.44 -39.97 -17.43
CA LEU A 220 46.59 -40.69 -16.15
C LEU A 220 47.28 -42.06 -16.34
N ASN A 221 47.02 -42.74 -17.46
CA ASN A 221 47.52 -44.08 -17.72
C ASN A 221 48.87 -44.14 -18.45
N THR A 222 49.24 -43.11 -19.21
CA THR A 222 50.44 -43.15 -20.08
C THR A 222 51.60 -42.27 -19.61
N ASP A 223 51.34 -41.15 -18.93
CA ASP A 223 52.39 -40.19 -18.60
C ASP A 223 53.15 -40.56 -17.31
N GLY A 224 54.46 -40.76 -17.44
CA GLY A 224 55.31 -41.17 -16.31
C GLY A 224 55.55 -40.08 -15.27
N TYR A 225 55.56 -38.80 -15.67
CA TYR A 225 55.75 -37.68 -14.74
C TYR A 225 54.53 -37.49 -13.84
N ILE A 226 53.34 -37.64 -14.42
CA ILE A 226 52.06 -37.53 -13.70
C ILE A 226 51.92 -38.65 -12.67
N LYS A 227 52.23 -39.90 -13.04
CA LYS A 227 52.21 -41.03 -12.10
C LYS A 227 53.20 -40.90 -10.95
N ALA A 228 54.34 -40.24 -11.18
CA ALA A 228 55.36 -40.01 -10.17
C ALA A 228 54.96 -38.91 -9.16
N ASN A 229 54.00 -38.04 -9.50
CA ASN A 229 53.55 -36.97 -8.64
C ASN A 229 52.12 -37.24 -8.14
N ALA A 230 52.00 -37.51 -6.84
CA ALA A 230 50.71 -37.83 -6.20
C ALA A 230 49.66 -36.72 -6.41
N GLY A 231 50.07 -35.44 -6.37
CA GLY A 231 49.16 -34.31 -6.56
C GLY A 231 48.54 -34.27 -7.95
N PHE A 232 49.35 -34.50 -8.99
CA PHE A 232 48.88 -34.60 -10.38
C PHE A 232 48.01 -35.84 -10.61
N THR A 233 48.38 -36.97 -10.01
CA THR A 233 47.60 -38.20 -10.08
C THR A 233 46.20 -37.96 -9.49
N THR A 234 46.11 -37.47 -8.25
CA THR A 234 44.83 -37.18 -7.59
C THR A 234 44.02 -36.12 -8.36
N LEU A 235 44.66 -35.08 -8.90
CA LEU A 235 43.99 -34.07 -9.71
C LEU A 235 43.31 -34.69 -10.95
N LEU A 236 44.02 -35.54 -11.70
CA LEU A 236 43.46 -36.20 -12.87
C LEU A 236 42.44 -37.29 -12.51
N GLU A 237 42.57 -37.92 -11.34
CA GLU A 237 41.54 -38.83 -10.82
C GLU A 237 40.24 -38.09 -10.49
N ILE A 238 40.33 -36.87 -9.95
CA ILE A 238 39.18 -35.99 -9.75
C ILE A 238 38.60 -35.57 -11.10
N MET A 239 39.42 -35.10 -12.05
CA MET A 239 38.95 -34.71 -13.39
C MET A 239 38.29 -35.88 -14.14
N ALA A 240 38.78 -37.10 -13.95
CA ALA A 240 38.16 -38.32 -14.48
C ALA A 240 36.96 -38.81 -13.66
N ALA A 241 36.45 -38.00 -12.71
CA ALA A 241 35.30 -38.28 -11.86
C ALA A 241 35.36 -39.61 -11.09
N LYS A 242 36.56 -40.06 -10.68
CA LYS A 242 36.70 -41.29 -9.88
C LYS A 242 36.04 -41.11 -8.52
N GLU A 243 35.12 -42.02 -8.19
CA GLU A 243 34.27 -41.91 -6.99
C GLU A 243 35.05 -41.79 -5.68
N VAL A 244 36.11 -42.59 -5.50
CA VAL A 244 36.95 -42.58 -4.30
C VAL A 244 37.65 -41.24 -4.14
N ALA A 245 38.20 -40.68 -5.23
CA ALA A 245 38.91 -39.41 -5.21
C ALA A 245 37.96 -38.25 -4.87
N LEU A 246 36.77 -38.22 -5.48
CA LEU A 246 35.75 -37.21 -5.20
C LEU A 246 35.26 -37.26 -3.74
N LYS A 247 34.89 -38.44 -3.24
CA LYS A 247 34.43 -38.62 -1.85
C LYS A 247 35.48 -38.27 -0.81
N SER A 248 36.76 -38.54 -1.10
CA SER A 248 37.87 -38.22 -0.20
C SER A 248 38.12 -36.71 -0.06
N ARG A 249 37.67 -35.92 -1.04
CA ARG A 249 37.96 -34.49 -1.13
C ARG A 249 36.77 -33.61 -0.77
N ALA A 250 35.55 -34.00 -1.14
CA ALA A 250 34.35 -33.25 -0.78
C ALA A 250 34.06 -33.41 0.73
N ASN A 251 33.75 -32.30 1.40
CA ASN A 251 33.40 -32.30 2.83
C ASN A 251 31.89 -32.38 3.07
N THR A 252 31.11 -32.05 2.06
CA THR A 252 29.66 -31.93 2.12
C THR A 252 29.00 -32.60 0.92
N TRP A 253 27.71 -32.92 1.06
CA TRP A 253 26.96 -33.58 -0.01
C TRP A 253 26.84 -32.70 -1.27
N TYR A 254 26.71 -31.38 -1.09
CA TYR A 254 26.58 -30.44 -2.20
C TYR A 254 27.90 -30.19 -2.92
N GLU A 255 29.06 -30.24 -2.24
CA GLU A 255 30.38 -30.23 -2.89
C GLU A 255 30.57 -31.45 -3.79
N LEU A 256 30.20 -32.64 -3.31
CA LEU A 256 30.27 -33.88 -4.09
C LEU A 256 29.31 -33.82 -5.29
N MET A 257 28.08 -33.34 -5.08
CA MET A 257 27.09 -33.20 -6.14
C MET A 257 27.54 -32.21 -7.22
N MET A 258 28.05 -31.05 -6.82
CA MET A 258 28.60 -30.05 -7.73
C MET A 258 29.74 -30.65 -8.58
N ALA A 259 30.68 -31.34 -7.96
CA ALA A 259 31.79 -31.99 -8.67
C ALA A 259 31.29 -33.02 -9.69
N LYS A 260 30.29 -33.82 -9.32
CA LYS A 260 29.69 -34.80 -10.23
C LYS A 260 28.96 -34.13 -11.39
N LEU A 261 28.23 -33.04 -11.16
CA LEU A 261 27.52 -32.32 -12.22
C LEU A 261 28.45 -31.72 -13.27
N PHE A 262 29.65 -31.27 -12.89
CA PHE A 262 30.65 -30.76 -13.84
C PHE A 262 31.45 -31.88 -14.53
N LEU A 263 31.86 -32.91 -13.79
CA LEU A 263 32.91 -33.83 -14.22
C LEU A 263 32.38 -35.17 -14.75
N ASP A 264 31.20 -35.60 -14.30
CA ASP A 264 30.56 -36.85 -14.72
C ASP A 264 29.77 -36.66 -16.03
N GLU A 265 29.33 -37.76 -16.66
CA GLU A 265 28.71 -37.70 -17.99
C GLU A 265 27.36 -36.95 -17.96
N PRO A 266 27.18 -35.84 -18.69
CA PRO A 266 25.96 -35.03 -18.59
C PRO A 266 24.69 -35.81 -18.94
N LYS A 267 24.75 -36.72 -19.92
CA LYS A 267 23.61 -37.53 -20.36
C LYS A 267 23.15 -38.55 -19.31
N THR A 268 24.08 -39.12 -18.53
CA THR A 268 23.72 -40.10 -17.48
C THR A 268 23.04 -39.41 -16.30
N ILE A 269 23.45 -38.18 -16.02
CA ILE A 269 22.91 -37.37 -14.92
C ILE A 269 21.55 -36.74 -15.29
N ALA A 270 21.36 -36.30 -16.54
CA ALA A 270 20.22 -35.48 -16.95
C ALA A 270 18.83 -36.15 -16.77
N HIS A 271 18.79 -37.47 -16.60
CA HIS A 271 17.56 -38.22 -16.39
C HIS A 271 17.34 -38.68 -14.94
N ARG A 272 18.26 -38.40 -14.01
CA ARG A 272 18.31 -39.00 -12.67
C ARG A 272 18.90 -38.07 -11.60
N PHE A 273 18.57 -36.79 -11.64
CA PHE A 273 19.07 -35.81 -10.65
C PHE A 273 18.69 -36.17 -9.22
N GLU A 274 17.49 -36.72 -9.03
CA GLU A 274 16.99 -37.21 -7.75
C GLU A 274 17.87 -38.32 -7.16
N TYR A 275 18.35 -39.25 -8.00
CA TYR A 275 19.25 -40.32 -7.56
C TYR A 275 20.64 -39.78 -7.27
N LEU A 276 21.12 -38.81 -8.06
CA LEU A 276 22.40 -38.16 -7.84
C LEU A 276 22.40 -37.46 -6.48
N MET A 277 21.37 -36.64 -6.19
CA MET A 277 21.24 -35.95 -4.92
C MET A 277 21.15 -36.94 -3.74
N ALA A 278 20.28 -37.95 -3.82
CA ALA A 278 20.13 -38.94 -2.76
C ALA A 278 21.42 -39.71 -2.50
N ASN A 279 22.18 -40.06 -3.54
CA ASN A 279 23.47 -40.75 -3.40
C ASN A 279 24.54 -39.86 -2.77
N CYS A 280 24.59 -38.59 -3.16
CA CYS A 280 25.51 -37.63 -2.54
C CYS A 280 25.14 -37.36 -1.08
N PHE A 281 23.85 -37.23 -0.77
CA PHE A 281 23.38 -37.00 0.60
C PHE A 281 23.73 -38.17 1.52
N ARG A 282 23.40 -39.41 1.11
CA ARG A 282 23.72 -40.65 1.85
C ARG A 282 25.22 -40.89 2.06
N ALA A 283 26.08 -40.28 1.24
CA ALA A 283 27.52 -40.40 1.42
C ALA A 283 28.03 -39.64 2.66
N TYR A 284 27.30 -38.60 3.11
CA TYR A 284 27.69 -37.74 4.24
C TYR A 284 26.71 -37.80 5.41
N HIS A 285 25.53 -38.40 5.21
CA HIS A 285 24.48 -38.53 6.24
C HIS A 285 24.08 -39.99 6.40
N SER A 286 23.98 -40.44 7.65
CA SER A 286 23.68 -41.83 8.01
C SER A 286 22.19 -42.15 8.07
N ASP A 287 21.33 -41.14 8.19
CA ASP A 287 19.87 -41.27 8.26
C ASP A 287 19.21 -40.24 7.33
N GLU A 288 18.12 -40.63 6.65
CA GLU A 288 17.32 -39.70 5.84
C GLU A 288 16.62 -38.66 6.73
N ALA A 289 16.37 -38.99 8.01
CA ALA A 289 15.82 -38.07 9.00
C ALA A 289 16.75 -36.91 9.39
N SER A 290 18.02 -36.92 8.98
CA SER A 290 18.94 -35.80 9.21
C SER A 290 18.90 -34.72 8.13
N MET A 291 18.04 -34.86 7.12
CA MET A 291 17.88 -33.88 6.05
C MET A 291 17.14 -32.64 6.56
N GLY A 292 17.70 -31.44 6.32
CA GLY A 292 17.04 -30.20 6.70
C GLY A 292 15.76 -29.97 5.88
N ASN A 293 14.80 -29.23 6.44
CA ASN A 293 13.51 -28.94 5.76
C ASN A 293 13.71 -28.35 4.35
N PHE A 294 14.71 -27.48 4.19
CA PHE A 294 15.08 -26.93 2.89
C PHE A 294 15.51 -28.00 1.90
N ASP A 295 16.41 -28.91 2.32
CA ASP A 295 16.93 -29.97 1.46
C ASP A 295 15.82 -30.96 1.07
N CYS A 296 14.82 -31.20 1.94
CA CYS A 296 13.62 -31.97 1.61
C CYS A 296 12.83 -31.34 0.46
N ILE A 297 12.64 -30.01 0.47
CA ILE A 297 11.97 -29.27 -0.62
C ILE A 297 12.76 -29.44 -1.93
N ILE A 298 14.08 -29.25 -1.88
CA ILE A 298 14.96 -29.41 -3.04
C ILE A 298 14.85 -30.82 -3.61
N LEU A 299 14.87 -31.84 -2.75
CA LEU A 299 14.74 -33.24 -3.15
C LEU A 299 13.37 -33.50 -3.81
N ALA A 300 12.28 -33.01 -3.23
CA ALA A 300 10.94 -33.13 -3.80
C ALA A 300 10.84 -32.49 -5.19
N ILE A 301 11.41 -31.30 -5.38
CA ILE A 301 11.48 -30.63 -6.69
C ILE A 301 12.28 -31.47 -7.68
N MET A 302 13.44 -32.02 -7.29
CA MET A 302 14.25 -32.88 -8.17
C MET A 302 13.54 -34.18 -8.55
N GLN A 303 12.74 -34.75 -7.64
CA GLN A 303 11.88 -35.91 -7.88
C GLN A 303 10.63 -35.58 -8.73
N TYR A 304 10.35 -34.29 -8.96
CA TYR A 304 9.11 -33.79 -9.55
C TYR A 304 7.87 -34.19 -8.74
N ASP A 305 8.04 -34.38 -7.43
CA ASP A 305 6.91 -34.42 -6.50
C ASP A 305 6.46 -32.99 -6.19
N ILE A 306 5.74 -32.42 -7.16
CA ILE A 306 5.27 -31.04 -7.12
C ILE A 306 4.28 -30.84 -5.97
N GLN A 307 3.51 -31.86 -5.60
CA GLN A 307 2.52 -31.76 -4.53
C GLN A 307 3.21 -31.57 -3.17
N THR A 308 4.15 -32.46 -2.82
CA THR A 308 4.93 -32.33 -1.58
C THR A 308 5.75 -31.06 -1.58
N ALA A 309 6.44 -30.75 -2.70
CA ALA A 309 7.22 -29.53 -2.82
C ALA A 309 6.39 -28.26 -2.58
N LEU A 310 5.19 -28.17 -3.15
CA LEU A 310 4.32 -27.01 -2.94
C LEU A 310 3.83 -26.93 -1.49
N GLN A 311 3.43 -28.06 -0.88
CA GLN A 311 3.02 -28.08 0.53
C GLN A 311 4.12 -27.54 1.45
N ASP A 312 5.36 -27.99 1.24
CA ASP A 312 6.49 -27.55 2.04
C ASP A 312 6.88 -26.09 1.74
N ILE A 313 6.80 -25.64 0.47
CA ILE A 313 7.00 -24.23 0.09
C ILE A 313 5.98 -23.32 0.79
N ILE A 314 4.73 -23.76 0.92
CA ILE A 314 3.69 -23.02 1.65
C ILE A 314 4.03 -23.01 3.14
N ALA A 315 4.51 -24.14 3.68
CA ALA A 315 4.91 -24.25 5.08
C ALA A 315 6.11 -23.37 5.46
N LEU A 316 6.96 -22.97 4.50
CA LEU A 316 7.99 -21.94 4.71
C LEU A 316 7.42 -20.58 5.12
N GLY A 317 6.13 -20.33 4.87
CA GLY A 317 5.44 -19.12 5.31
C GLY A 317 5.72 -17.86 4.48
N PHE A 318 6.48 -17.96 3.39
CA PHE A 318 6.72 -16.81 2.50
C PHE A 318 5.64 -16.72 1.41
N SER A 319 4.54 -16.02 1.73
CA SER A 319 3.36 -15.92 0.87
C SER A 319 3.62 -15.37 -0.54
N TRP A 320 4.63 -14.49 -0.70
CA TRP A 320 5.07 -13.96 -2.00
C TRP A 320 5.48 -15.09 -2.96
N MET A 321 6.25 -16.07 -2.45
CA MET A 321 6.70 -17.24 -3.20
C MET A 321 5.49 -18.05 -3.66
N ALA A 322 4.63 -18.41 -2.70
CA ALA A 322 3.47 -19.25 -2.97
C ALA A 322 2.52 -18.61 -4.00
N ALA A 323 2.25 -17.30 -3.88
CA ALA A 323 1.36 -16.59 -4.78
C ALA A 323 1.90 -16.48 -6.22
N HIS A 324 3.16 -16.11 -6.39
CA HIS A 324 3.73 -15.87 -7.71
C HIS A 324 4.21 -17.15 -8.40
N LEU A 325 4.82 -18.07 -7.65
CA LEU A 325 5.32 -19.33 -8.22
C LEU A 325 4.15 -20.22 -8.67
N SER A 326 3.09 -20.34 -7.87
CA SER A 326 1.91 -21.12 -8.26
C SER A 326 1.25 -20.59 -9.53
N ASP A 327 1.17 -19.26 -9.72
CA ASP A 327 0.64 -18.66 -10.95
C ASP A 327 1.49 -19.04 -12.18
N LEU A 328 2.82 -19.03 -12.06
CA LEU A 328 3.70 -19.44 -13.16
C LEU A 328 3.63 -20.95 -13.44
N LEU A 329 3.59 -21.79 -12.40
CA LEU A 329 3.47 -23.24 -12.53
C LEU A 329 2.14 -23.64 -13.19
N GLN A 330 1.02 -22.99 -12.84
CA GLN A 330 -0.27 -23.20 -13.51
C GLN A 330 -0.19 -22.83 -14.99
N ARG A 331 0.44 -21.70 -15.33
CA ARG A 331 0.58 -21.23 -16.71
C ARG A 331 1.46 -22.13 -17.56
N ASN A 332 2.48 -22.75 -16.96
CA ASN A 332 3.30 -23.75 -17.62
C ASN A 332 2.71 -25.16 -17.58
N ILE A 333 1.46 -25.32 -17.11
CA ILE A 333 0.72 -26.59 -17.07
C ILE A 333 1.44 -27.63 -16.18
N VAL A 334 2.19 -27.16 -15.19
CA VAL A 334 2.86 -28.02 -14.20
C VAL A 334 1.86 -28.48 -13.14
N ILE A 335 0.91 -27.61 -12.79
CA ILE A 335 -0.19 -27.88 -11.85
C ILE A 335 -1.53 -27.55 -12.48
N VAL A 336 -2.59 -28.24 -12.02
CA VAL A 336 -3.95 -28.09 -12.54
C VAL A 336 -4.55 -26.78 -12.03
N ALA A 337 -5.05 -25.94 -12.95
CA ALA A 337 -5.52 -24.59 -12.64
C ALA A 337 -6.85 -24.53 -11.86
N ASP A 338 -7.71 -25.53 -12.05
CA ASP A 338 -9.11 -25.50 -11.61
C ASP A 338 -9.42 -26.45 -10.43
N GLU A 339 -8.41 -26.99 -9.74
CA GLU A 339 -8.65 -27.73 -8.51
C GLU A 339 -9.12 -26.78 -7.41
N VAL A 340 -10.39 -26.91 -7.05
CA VAL A 340 -10.99 -26.19 -5.92
C VAL A 340 -10.56 -26.89 -4.65
N LEU A 341 -9.89 -26.15 -3.76
CA LEU A 341 -9.55 -26.64 -2.43
C LEU A 341 -10.85 -26.82 -1.63
N PRO A 342 -11.23 -28.04 -1.21
CA PRO A 342 -12.51 -28.27 -0.53
C PRO A 342 -12.69 -27.44 0.74
N GLU A 343 -11.59 -27.24 1.47
CA GLU A 343 -11.57 -26.50 2.74
C GLU A 343 -11.70 -24.97 2.54
N ALA A 344 -11.08 -24.43 1.50
CA ALA A 344 -11.10 -22.98 1.21
C ALA A 344 -12.25 -22.56 0.28
N GLY A 345 -12.79 -23.51 -0.50
CA GLY A 345 -13.84 -23.28 -1.48
C GLY A 345 -13.42 -22.40 -2.67
N CYS A 346 -12.13 -22.12 -2.87
CA CYS A 346 -11.59 -21.39 -4.03
C CYS A 346 -10.47 -22.19 -4.69
N THR A 347 -9.97 -21.69 -5.83
CA THR A 347 -8.83 -22.30 -6.51
C THR A 347 -7.54 -22.08 -5.70
N LEU A 348 -6.57 -22.96 -5.88
CA LEU A 348 -5.24 -22.85 -5.26
C LEU A 348 -4.60 -21.46 -5.49
N LYS A 349 -4.70 -20.96 -6.72
CA LYS A 349 -4.21 -19.62 -7.09
C LYS A 349 -4.93 -18.52 -6.32
N GLU A 350 -6.26 -18.57 -6.25
CA GLU A 350 -7.03 -17.58 -5.52
C GLU A 350 -6.69 -17.61 -4.02
N HIS A 351 -6.50 -18.79 -3.44
CA HIS A 351 -6.09 -18.94 -2.05
C HIS A 351 -4.77 -18.21 -1.74
N PHE A 352 -3.70 -18.48 -2.50
CA PHE A 352 -2.40 -17.83 -2.26
C PHE A 352 -2.41 -16.34 -2.58
N LEU A 353 -3.12 -15.91 -3.63
CA LEU A 353 -3.26 -14.48 -3.92
C LEU A 353 -3.99 -13.75 -2.80
N LEU A 354 -5.05 -14.33 -2.23
CA LEU A 354 -5.75 -13.76 -1.09
C LEU A 354 -4.82 -13.65 0.12
N GLN A 355 -4.10 -14.72 0.48
CA GLN A 355 -3.18 -14.72 1.60
C GLN A 355 -2.09 -13.64 1.44
N TYR A 356 -1.41 -13.62 0.29
CA TYR A 356 -0.37 -12.64 0.02
C TYR A 356 -0.91 -11.20 0.03
N ALA A 357 -2.05 -10.95 -0.61
CA ALA A 357 -2.66 -9.62 -0.63
C ALA A 357 -3.13 -9.17 0.76
N MET A 358 -3.57 -10.09 1.63
CA MET A 358 -3.90 -9.79 3.03
C MET A 358 -2.66 -9.36 3.82
N GLU A 359 -1.54 -10.06 3.67
CA GLU A 359 -0.28 -9.72 4.34
C GLU A 359 0.27 -8.36 3.87
N ILE A 360 0.22 -8.08 2.56
CA ILE A 360 0.57 -6.76 2.03
C ILE A 360 -0.38 -5.68 2.57
N GLY A 361 -1.68 -5.94 2.54
CA GLY A 361 -2.73 -5.00 2.95
C GLY A 361 -2.66 -4.63 4.43
N ALA A 362 -2.13 -5.50 5.28
CA ALA A 362 -1.89 -5.20 6.69
C ALA A 362 -0.81 -4.12 6.91
N SER A 363 0.04 -3.87 5.90
CA SER A 363 1.08 -2.85 5.97
C SER A 363 0.57 -1.46 5.57
N SER A 364 0.85 -0.47 6.42
CA SER A 364 0.45 0.93 6.17
C SER A 364 0.90 1.43 4.79
N GLY A 365 -0.07 1.93 4.02
CA GLY A 365 0.16 2.53 2.70
C GLY A 365 0.31 1.56 1.54
N MET A 366 0.08 0.25 1.75
CA MET A 366 0.20 -0.79 0.71
C MET A 366 -1.14 -1.30 0.18
N TRP A 367 -2.26 -0.73 0.63
CA TRP A 367 -3.60 -1.15 0.25
C TRP A 367 -3.84 -1.14 -1.26
N GLN A 368 -3.19 -0.26 -2.03
CA GLN A 368 -3.37 -0.20 -3.48
C GLN A 368 -2.92 -1.50 -4.15
N PHE A 369 -1.79 -2.07 -3.70
CA PHE A 369 -1.31 -3.34 -4.22
C PHE A 369 -2.24 -4.48 -3.81
N ALA A 370 -2.62 -4.56 -2.54
CA ALA A 370 -3.54 -5.58 -2.03
C ALA A 370 -4.85 -5.61 -2.84
N VAL A 371 -5.46 -4.45 -3.03
CA VAL A 371 -6.70 -4.29 -3.79
C VAL A 371 -6.54 -4.67 -5.26
N ARG A 372 -5.39 -4.38 -5.87
CA ARG A 372 -5.10 -4.78 -7.25
C ARG A 372 -4.87 -6.29 -7.39
N TYR A 373 -4.30 -6.97 -6.39
CA TYR A 373 -4.22 -8.43 -6.38
C TYR A 373 -5.61 -9.07 -6.22
N TYR A 374 -6.46 -8.52 -5.36
CA TYR A 374 -7.83 -9.01 -5.19
C TYR A 374 -8.68 -8.90 -6.45
N GLU A 375 -8.36 -8.01 -7.39
CA GLU A 375 -9.07 -7.93 -8.69
C GLU A 375 -8.90 -9.19 -9.54
N TYR A 376 -7.85 -9.98 -9.30
CA TYR A 376 -7.60 -11.25 -9.99
C TYR A 376 -8.14 -12.47 -9.21
N CYS A 377 -8.90 -12.24 -8.13
CA CYS A 377 -9.54 -13.29 -7.33
C CYS A 377 -11.03 -13.40 -7.69
N PRO A 378 -11.47 -14.46 -8.39
CA PRO A 378 -12.82 -14.51 -8.96
C PRO A 378 -13.95 -14.68 -7.93
N LYS A 379 -13.73 -15.41 -6.84
CA LYS A 379 -14.79 -15.77 -5.88
C LYS A 379 -14.86 -14.80 -4.70
N PHE A 380 -13.74 -14.55 -4.03
CA PHE A 380 -13.68 -13.76 -2.80
C PHE A 380 -13.06 -12.37 -2.99
N GLY A 381 -12.49 -12.08 -4.17
CA GLY A 381 -11.83 -10.81 -4.45
C GLY A 381 -12.71 -9.58 -4.19
N ALA A 382 -13.96 -9.58 -4.66
CA ALA A 382 -14.86 -8.45 -4.46
C ALA A 382 -15.17 -8.18 -2.97
N ILE A 383 -15.31 -9.24 -2.16
CA ILE A 383 -15.55 -9.12 -0.71
C ILE A 383 -14.27 -8.60 -0.02
N ALA A 384 -13.11 -9.14 -0.39
CA ALA A 384 -11.81 -8.73 0.13
C ALA A 384 -11.51 -7.25 -0.17
N ILE A 385 -11.81 -6.77 -1.39
CA ILE A 385 -11.67 -5.35 -1.77
C ILE A 385 -12.52 -4.47 -0.87
N ARG A 386 -13.81 -4.80 -0.69
CA ARG A 386 -14.70 -4.02 0.19
C ARG A 386 -14.16 -3.99 1.61
N SER A 387 -13.81 -5.15 2.16
CA SER A 387 -13.30 -5.24 3.53
C SER A 387 -11.97 -4.50 3.73
N ALA A 388 -11.08 -4.50 2.73
CA ALA A 388 -9.79 -3.81 2.83
C ALA A 388 -9.97 -2.30 2.79
N LEU A 389 -10.77 -1.79 1.85
CA LEU A 389 -11.04 -0.35 1.71
C LEU A 389 -11.79 0.22 2.92
N GLU A 390 -12.71 -0.54 3.52
CA GLU A 390 -13.47 -0.12 4.70
C GLU A 390 -12.67 -0.11 6.01
N ARG A 391 -11.56 -0.86 6.07
CA ARG A 391 -10.68 -0.91 7.25
C ARG A 391 -9.52 0.06 7.14
N GLU A 392 -9.26 0.60 5.95
CA GLU A 392 -8.13 1.49 5.73
C GLU A 392 -8.35 2.81 6.49
N PRO A 393 -7.40 3.27 7.32
CA PRO A 393 -7.57 4.51 8.07
C PRO A 393 -7.60 5.73 7.15
N THR A 394 -8.41 6.74 7.47
CA THR A 394 -8.66 7.95 6.66
C THR A 394 -8.16 9.26 7.27
N PRO A 395 -6.89 9.35 7.75
CA PRO A 395 -6.39 10.50 8.52
C PRO A 395 -6.37 11.84 7.77
N THR A 396 -6.39 11.81 6.43
CA THR A 396 -6.27 13.01 5.59
C THR A 396 -7.26 12.98 4.43
N ASP A 397 -7.64 14.16 3.97
CA ASP A 397 -8.52 14.32 2.81
C ASP A 397 -7.88 13.70 1.57
N TYR A 398 -6.58 13.92 1.36
CA TYR A 398 -5.84 13.32 0.24
C TYR A 398 -5.95 11.79 0.20
N LYS A 399 -5.81 11.11 1.35
CA LYS A 399 -5.91 9.64 1.38
C LYS A 399 -7.35 9.18 1.13
N THR A 400 -8.32 9.89 1.69
CA THR A 400 -9.75 9.64 1.49
C THR A 400 -10.13 9.78 0.01
N GLU A 401 -9.68 10.84 -0.65
CA GLU A 401 -9.88 11.05 -2.09
C GLU A 401 -9.30 9.91 -2.92
N ARG A 402 -8.12 9.40 -2.58
CA ARG A 402 -7.52 8.27 -3.29
C ARG A 402 -8.34 6.99 -3.15
N LEU A 403 -8.92 6.73 -1.98
CA LEU A 403 -9.80 5.58 -1.76
C LEU A 403 -11.10 5.71 -2.58
N LEU A 404 -11.71 6.90 -2.57
CA LEU A 404 -12.93 7.18 -3.33
C LEU A 404 -12.69 7.14 -4.84
N ALA A 405 -11.55 7.65 -5.32
CA ALA A 405 -11.15 7.58 -6.72
C ALA A 405 -11.05 6.12 -7.21
N TYR A 406 -10.55 5.20 -6.36
CA TYR A 406 -10.54 3.78 -6.70
C TYR A 406 -11.96 3.16 -6.76
N CYS A 407 -12.88 3.63 -5.91
CA CYS A 407 -14.27 3.16 -5.88
C CYS A 407 -15.10 3.72 -7.05
N HIS A 408 -14.69 4.85 -7.63
CA HIS A 408 -15.44 5.56 -8.65
C HIS A 408 -15.78 4.66 -9.86
N GLY A 409 -17.05 4.70 -10.29
CA GLY A 409 -17.56 3.92 -11.41
C GLY A 409 -17.82 2.43 -11.11
N LYS A 410 -17.43 1.90 -9.94
CA LYS A 410 -17.61 0.49 -9.59
C LYS A 410 -18.88 0.29 -8.75
N LYS A 411 -19.97 -0.16 -9.38
CA LYS A 411 -21.27 -0.40 -8.71
C LYS A 411 -21.17 -1.25 -7.44
N LEU A 412 -20.31 -2.28 -7.46
CA LEU A 412 -20.06 -3.18 -6.31
C LEU A 412 -19.48 -2.47 -5.08
N LEU A 413 -18.89 -1.29 -5.25
CA LEU A 413 -18.22 -0.52 -4.19
C LEU A 413 -19.00 0.72 -3.76
N ALA A 414 -20.24 0.92 -4.25
CA ALA A 414 -21.04 2.09 -3.89
C ALA A 414 -21.30 2.18 -2.37
N THR A 415 -21.55 1.05 -1.70
CA THR A 415 -21.71 1.00 -0.23
C THR A 415 -20.41 1.35 0.48
N THR A 416 -19.29 0.86 -0.03
CA THR A 416 -17.95 1.14 0.52
C THR A 416 -17.56 2.60 0.34
N GLN A 417 -17.91 3.23 -0.80
CA GLN A 417 -17.71 4.65 -1.03
C GLN A 417 -18.42 5.50 0.04
N ARG A 418 -19.67 5.14 0.37
CA ARG A 418 -20.41 5.78 1.46
C ARG A 418 -19.72 5.56 2.81
N ARG A 419 -19.27 4.33 3.10
CA ARG A 419 -18.57 3.99 4.35
C ARG A 419 -17.26 4.78 4.55
N VAL A 420 -16.46 4.91 3.51
CA VAL A 420 -15.21 5.69 3.54
C VAL A 420 -15.49 7.17 3.79
N ALA A 421 -16.51 7.73 3.13
CA ALA A 421 -16.90 9.13 3.33
C ALA A 421 -17.36 9.42 4.78
N ILE A 422 -18.17 8.54 5.37
CA ILE A 422 -18.63 8.74 6.76
C ILE A 422 -17.50 8.57 7.77
N GLN A 423 -16.56 7.63 7.55
CA GLN A 423 -15.40 7.46 8.42
C GLN A 423 -14.55 8.74 8.48
N ARG A 424 -14.26 9.35 7.33
CA ARG A 424 -13.54 10.63 7.29
C ARG A 424 -14.33 11.74 7.98
N ALA A 425 -15.64 11.81 7.76
CA ALA A 425 -16.48 12.79 8.43
C ALA A 425 -16.47 12.64 9.96
N GLN A 426 -16.49 11.41 10.47
CA GLN A 426 -16.38 11.12 11.90
C GLN A 426 -15.02 11.53 12.47
N GLU A 427 -13.93 11.33 11.73
CA GLU A 427 -12.61 11.82 12.13
C GLU A 427 -12.53 13.35 12.17
N CYS A 428 -13.12 14.06 11.19
CA CYS A 428 -13.22 15.52 11.22
C CYS A 428 -14.08 16.02 12.39
N LYS A 429 -15.22 15.37 12.64
CA LYS A 429 -16.10 15.67 13.77
C LYS A 429 -15.38 15.52 15.11
N ALA A 430 -14.55 14.48 15.27
CA ALA A 430 -13.76 14.27 16.48
C ALA A 430 -12.69 15.35 16.72
N LYS A 431 -12.27 16.07 15.67
CA LYS A 431 -11.35 17.22 15.73
C LYS A 431 -12.08 18.57 15.84
N GLU A 432 -13.42 18.56 15.94
CA GLU A 432 -14.25 19.76 15.92
C GLU A 432 -14.16 20.58 14.62
N GLU A 433 -13.77 19.94 13.50
CA GLU A 433 -13.74 20.55 12.16
C GLU A 433 -15.11 20.32 11.47
N TYR A 434 -16.10 21.15 11.79
CA TYR A 434 -17.49 20.94 11.39
C TYR A 434 -17.74 21.13 9.89
N ALA A 435 -17.09 22.11 9.25
CA ALA A 435 -17.25 22.33 7.81
C ALA A 435 -16.76 21.11 7.01
N SER A 436 -15.59 20.59 7.39
CA SER A 436 -15.01 19.40 6.75
C SER A 436 -15.88 18.17 6.99
N ALA A 437 -16.44 18.00 8.19
CA ALA A 437 -17.36 16.90 8.47
C ALA A 437 -18.63 16.98 7.60
N LEU A 438 -19.24 18.15 7.47
CA LEU A 438 -20.40 18.40 6.60
C LEU A 438 -20.08 18.09 5.14
N HIS A 439 -18.94 18.56 4.63
CA HIS A 439 -18.48 18.28 3.27
C HIS A 439 -18.51 16.78 2.95
N TRP A 440 -17.89 15.98 3.83
CA TRP A 440 -17.75 14.55 3.63
C TRP A 440 -19.08 13.79 3.77
N MET A 441 -19.96 14.18 4.71
CA MET A 441 -21.28 13.57 4.86
C MET A 441 -22.21 13.86 3.68
N LEU A 442 -22.25 15.12 3.21
CA LEU A 442 -23.07 15.54 2.07
C LEU A 442 -22.62 14.87 0.77
N ARG A 443 -21.30 14.80 0.55
CA ARG A 443 -20.72 14.08 -0.58
C ARG A 443 -21.03 12.58 -0.55
N GLY A 444 -21.10 11.98 0.64
CA GLY A 444 -21.51 10.58 0.86
C GLY A 444 -23.01 10.34 0.76
N ASN A 445 -23.83 11.39 0.66
CA ASN A 445 -25.30 11.35 0.75
C ASN A 445 -25.81 10.71 2.06
N HIS A 446 -25.17 11.06 3.18
CA HIS A 446 -25.54 10.62 4.53
C HIS A 446 -26.40 11.68 5.21
N LEU A 447 -27.65 11.83 4.76
CA LEU A 447 -28.52 12.92 5.21
C LEU A 447 -28.87 12.83 6.71
N ASP A 448 -29.10 11.61 7.22
CA ASP A 448 -29.40 11.40 8.64
C ASP A 448 -28.21 11.80 9.55
N ASP A 449 -26.98 11.53 9.12
CA ASP A 449 -25.77 11.91 9.85
C ASP A 449 -25.53 13.44 9.81
N VAL A 450 -25.90 14.10 8.71
CA VAL A 450 -25.88 15.57 8.61
C VAL A 450 -26.83 16.18 9.63
N ASP A 451 -28.05 15.65 9.75
CA ASP A 451 -29.03 16.17 10.70
C ASP A 451 -28.59 15.98 12.15
N ALA A 452 -27.92 14.86 12.46
CA ALA A 452 -27.31 14.63 13.76
C ALA A 452 -26.13 15.59 14.03
N LEU A 453 -25.28 15.84 13.03
CA LEU A 453 -24.18 16.80 13.14
C LEU A 453 -24.70 18.23 13.37
N CYS A 454 -25.82 18.60 12.75
CA CYS A 454 -26.47 19.89 12.98
C CYS A 454 -26.88 20.07 14.45
N ASP A 455 -27.43 19.03 15.08
CA ASP A 455 -27.77 19.07 16.52
C ASP A 455 -26.51 19.19 17.39
N ASP A 456 -25.44 18.49 17.03
CA ASP A 456 -24.18 18.54 17.77
C ASP A 456 -23.50 19.91 17.71
N ILE A 457 -23.52 20.57 16.53
CA ILE A 457 -23.02 21.95 16.36
C ILE A 457 -23.77 22.89 17.30
N LEU A 458 -25.11 22.81 17.32
CA LEU A 458 -25.93 23.66 18.17
C LEU A 458 -25.69 23.41 19.66
N LYS A 459 -25.53 22.14 20.04
CA LYS A 459 -25.21 21.76 21.41
C LYS A 459 -23.86 22.34 21.84
N GLN A 460 -22.83 22.23 20.99
CA GLN A 460 -21.51 22.77 21.28
C GLN A 460 -21.53 24.31 21.35
N CYS A 461 -22.30 24.99 20.50
CA CYS A 461 -22.50 26.44 20.61
C CYS A 461 -23.08 26.85 21.96
N ASN A 462 -24.05 26.10 22.49
CA ASN A 462 -24.63 26.35 23.81
C ASN A 462 -23.66 26.05 24.96
N GLU A 463 -22.87 24.97 24.87
CA GLU A 463 -21.88 24.60 25.89
C GLU A 463 -20.70 25.58 25.94
N THR A 464 -20.23 26.06 24.78
CA THR A 464 -19.09 26.99 24.67
C THR A 464 -19.46 28.46 24.74
N ASN A 465 -20.77 28.79 24.67
CA ASN A 465 -21.28 30.16 24.43
C ASN A 465 -20.61 30.86 23.24
N SER A 466 -20.17 30.10 22.23
CA SER A 466 -19.49 30.60 21.05
C SER A 466 -20.24 30.17 19.79
N LEU A 467 -20.53 31.12 18.93
CA LEU A 467 -21.15 30.85 17.63
C LEU A 467 -20.13 30.40 16.57
N ALA A 468 -18.83 30.28 16.90
CA ALA A 468 -17.79 29.94 15.93
C ALA A 468 -18.06 28.63 15.15
N PRO A 469 -18.49 27.52 15.78
CA PRO A 469 -18.83 26.29 15.05
C PRO A 469 -19.97 26.48 14.04
N LEU A 470 -20.97 27.26 14.40
CA LEU A 470 -22.09 27.62 13.53
C LEU A 470 -21.64 28.50 12.36
N HIS A 471 -20.73 29.45 12.60
CA HIS A 471 -20.17 30.30 11.55
C HIS A 471 -19.39 29.50 10.51
N GLU A 472 -18.54 28.59 10.96
CA GLU A 472 -17.75 27.72 10.09
C GLU A 472 -18.65 26.85 9.20
N ALA A 473 -19.65 26.19 9.80
CA ALA A 473 -20.60 25.34 9.09
C ALA A 473 -21.39 26.10 8.01
N VAL A 474 -21.86 27.31 8.31
CA VAL A 474 -22.63 28.13 7.35
C VAL A 474 -21.75 28.72 6.26
N GLN A 475 -20.54 29.18 6.58
CA GLN A 475 -19.61 29.70 5.58
C GLN A 475 -19.26 28.63 4.54
N PHE A 476 -19.10 27.38 4.97
CA PHE A 476 -18.91 26.25 4.07
C PHE A 476 -20.12 26.04 3.14
N MET A 477 -21.33 26.17 3.66
CA MET A 477 -22.57 26.05 2.88
C MET A 477 -22.78 27.17 1.88
N GLU A 478 -22.47 28.41 2.25
CA GLU A 478 -22.52 29.57 1.36
C GLU A 478 -21.56 29.40 0.17
N ALA A 479 -20.41 28.76 0.39
CA ALA A 479 -19.46 28.45 -0.67
C ALA A 479 -19.90 27.30 -1.60
N HIS A 480 -20.83 26.44 -1.16
CA HIS A 480 -21.25 25.24 -1.89
C HIS A 480 -22.79 25.06 -1.91
N PRO A 481 -23.52 25.94 -2.63
CA PRO A 481 -24.98 25.92 -2.67
C PRO A 481 -25.58 24.62 -3.24
N GLU A 482 -24.81 23.84 -4.00
CA GLU A 482 -25.22 22.53 -4.55
C GLU A 482 -25.55 21.47 -3.49
N PHE A 483 -24.99 21.62 -2.27
CA PHE A 483 -25.20 20.70 -1.16
C PHE A 483 -26.29 21.15 -0.18
N ALA A 484 -26.95 22.29 -0.42
CA ALA A 484 -28.03 22.84 0.41
C ALA A 484 -29.37 22.10 0.25
N ARG A 485 -29.33 20.78 0.33
CA ARG A 485 -30.51 19.90 0.24
C ARG A 485 -31.19 19.62 1.59
N PRO A 486 -30.46 19.41 2.71
CA PRO A 486 -31.11 19.14 3.99
C PRO A 486 -31.84 20.36 4.54
N GLN A 487 -33.12 20.20 4.88
CA GLN A 487 -33.96 21.30 5.38
C GLN A 487 -33.47 21.87 6.73
N LYS A 488 -32.90 21.01 7.59
CA LYS A 488 -32.33 21.41 8.88
C LYS A 488 -31.06 22.26 8.73
N LEU A 489 -30.27 21.99 7.71
CA LEU A 489 -29.07 22.78 7.39
C LEU A 489 -29.46 24.18 6.88
N ALA A 490 -30.52 24.28 6.06
CA ALA A 490 -31.09 25.57 5.69
C ALA A 490 -31.60 26.34 6.92
N TRP A 491 -32.17 25.65 7.91
CA TRP A 491 -32.55 26.25 9.18
C TRP A 491 -31.35 26.81 9.96
N LEU A 492 -30.24 26.08 10.04
CA LEU A 492 -29.01 26.55 10.69
C LEU A 492 -28.45 27.83 10.06
N VAL A 493 -28.47 27.93 8.73
CA VAL A 493 -28.05 29.14 8.01
C VAL A 493 -28.89 30.35 8.47
N ARG A 494 -30.22 30.20 8.49
CA ARG A 494 -31.13 31.26 8.94
C ARG A 494 -30.94 31.60 10.42
N TYR A 495 -30.62 30.61 11.25
CA TYR A 495 -30.35 30.81 12.67
C TYR A 495 -29.05 31.60 12.90
N ARG A 496 -27.99 31.35 12.13
CA ARG A 496 -26.77 32.19 12.15
C ARG A 496 -27.06 33.62 11.71
N GLU A 497 -27.77 33.78 10.58
CA GLU A 497 -28.13 35.11 10.09
C GLU A 497 -28.91 35.90 11.14
N PHE A 498 -29.80 35.24 11.88
CA PHE A 498 -30.52 35.88 12.98
C PHE A 498 -29.58 36.35 14.10
N HIS A 499 -28.60 35.53 14.51
CA HIS A 499 -27.61 35.92 15.52
C HIS A 499 -26.72 37.08 15.07
N LEU A 500 -26.30 37.13 13.81
CA LEU A 500 -25.54 38.27 13.28
C LEU A 500 -26.33 39.58 13.40
N VAL A 501 -27.64 39.54 13.13
CA VAL A 501 -28.52 40.72 13.29
C VAL A 501 -28.70 41.09 14.77
N LEU A 502 -28.68 40.12 15.68
CA LEU A 502 -28.69 40.39 17.13
C LEU A 502 -27.39 41.05 17.59
N ASP A 503 -26.23 40.60 17.10
CA ASP A 503 -24.93 41.20 17.39
C ASP A 503 -24.86 42.65 16.90
N ASP A 504 -25.38 42.92 15.68
CA ASP A 504 -25.52 44.28 15.15
C ASP A 504 -26.43 45.14 16.03
N SER A 505 -27.53 44.56 16.53
CA SER A 505 -28.46 45.23 17.46
C SER A 505 -27.77 45.58 18.79
N GLU A 506 -26.97 44.66 19.35
CA GLU A 506 -26.23 44.90 20.59
C GLU A 506 -25.11 45.94 20.41
N SER A 507 -24.37 45.87 19.30
CA SER A 507 -23.35 46.86 18.93
C SER A 507 -23.94 48.26 18.79
N LEU A 508 -25.08 48.41 18.08
CA LEU A 508 -25.80 49.67 17.97
C LEU A 508 -26.31 50.17 19.34
N ARG A 509 -26.79 49.28 20.21
CA ARG A 509 -27.16 49.64 21.60
C ARG A 509 -25.95 50.07 22.43
N GLN A 510 -24.76 49.52 22.18
CA GLN A 510 -23.53 49.94 22.86
C GLN A 510 -23.05 51.30 22.35
N GLN A 511 -23.12 51.55 21.05
CA GLN A 511 -22.87 52.86 20.45
C GLN A 511 -23.84 53.93 20.94
N LEU A 512 -25.12 53.57 21.18
CA LEU A 512 -26.09 54.49 21.79
C LEU A 512 -25.73 54.88 23.23
N ARG A 513 -24.94 54.04 23.91
CA ARG A 513 -24.46 54.24 25.27
C ARG A 513 -23.10 54.95 25.32
N SER A 514 -22.48 55.26 24.16
CA SER A 514 -21.21 55.99 24.11
C SER A 514 -21.40 57.50 24.31
N ASP A 515 -20.35 58.16 24.81
CA ASP A 515 -20.38 59.61 25.10
C ASP A 515 -20.64 60.48 23.86
N GLU A 516 -20.29 60.01 22.66
CA GLU A 516 -20.55 60.72 21.40
C GLU A 516 -22.04 60.77 21.05
N ALA A 517 -22.77 59.67 21.28
CA ALA A 517 -24.21 59.60 21.04
C ALA A 517 -25.01 60.35 22.11
N LEU A 518 -24.48 60.48 23.33
CA LEU A 518 -25.09 61.27 24.40
C LEU A 518 -25.01 62.78 24.13
N ASN A 519 -23.96 63.24 23.45
CA ASN A 519 -23.70 64.66 23.22
C ASN A 519 -24.32 65.21 21.91
N ASN A 520 -24.65 64.35 20.93
CA ASN A 520 -25.21 64.78 19.65
C ASN A 520 -26.60 64.15 19.37
N LYS A 521 -27.65 64.98 19.43
CA LYS A 521 -29.05 64.57 19.20
C LYS A 521 -29.30 64.00 17.80
N GLU A 522 -28.61 64.49 16.77
CA GLU A 522 -28.78 64.00 15.40
C GLU A 522 -28.16 62.61 15.21
N VAL A 523 -26.97 62.39 15.80
CA VAL A 523 -26.29 61.08 15.80
C VAL A 523 -27.14 60.06 16.56
N ARG A 524 -27.70 60.45 17.70
CA ARG A 524 -28.61 59.60 18.48
C ARG A 524 -29.87 59.22 17.70
N ALA A 525 -30.56 60.18 17.08
CA ALA A 525 -31.77 59.89 16.28
C ALA A 525 -31.47 58.99 15.07
N SER A 526 -30.30 59.17 14.44
CA SER A 526 -29.84 58.31 13.35
C SER A 526 -29.56 56.87 13.82
N LEU A 527 -28.88 56.71 14.96
CA LEU A 527 -28.61 55.39 15.56
C LEU A 527 -29.90 54.70 16.04
N GLU A 528 -30.85 55.43 16.63
CA GLU A 528 -32.16 54.90 17.04
C GLU A 528 -32.97 54.41 15.82
N THR A 529 -32.90 55.13 14.70
CA THR A 529 -33.55 54.72 13.44
C THR A 529 -32.90 53.46 12.85
N LYS A 530 -31.57 53.37 12.87
CA LYS A 530 -30.83 52.17 12.42
C LYS A 530 -31.13 50.97 13.32
N LEU A 531 -31.11 51.14 14.63
CA LEU A 531 -31.43 50.10 15.60
C LEU A 531 -32.85 49.57 15.41
N ARG A 532 -33.82 50.46 15.15
CA ARG A 532 -35.20 50.07 14.84
C ARG A 532 -35.28 49.23 13.57
N PHE A 533 -34.57 49.61 12.52
CA PHE A 533 -34.52 48.84 11.27
C PHE A 533 -33.92 47.44 11.49
N VAL A 534 -32.78 47.36 12.18
CA VAL A 534 -32.11 46.09 12.50
C VAL A 534 -33.01 45.18 13.34
N ASN A 535 -33.66 45.71 14.37
CA ASN A 535 -34.61 44.93 15.17
C ASN A 535 -35.81 44.43 14.33
N MET A 536 -36.28 45.23 13.37
CA MET A 536 -37.38 44.83 12.48
C MET A 536 -36.96 43.69 11.53
N GLU A 537 -35.71 43.69 11.09
CA GLU A 537 -35.16 42.58 10.32
C GLU A 537 -34.94 41.33 11.21
N ALA A 538 -34.50 41.49 12.46
CA ALA A 538 -34.41 40.39 13.43
C ALA A 538 -35.77 39.73 13.64
N ALA A 539 -36.84 40.53 13.80
CA ALA A 539 -38.21 40.04 13.96
C ALA A 539 -38.70 39.22 12.74
N LYS A 540 -38.34 39.62 11.51
CA LYS A 540 -38.68 38.85 10.29
C LYS A 540 -37.93 37.53 10.22
N ARG A 541 -36.63 37.51 10.54
CA ARG A 541 -35.85 36.27 10.54
C ARG A 541 -36.35 35.31 11.62
N LEU A 542 -36.75 35.84 12.76
CA LEU A 542 -37.34 35.10 13.86
C LEU A 542 -38.71 34.47 13.50
N ASP A 543 -39.57 35.19 12.76
CA ASP A 543 -40.84 34.68 12.23
C ASP A 543 -40.64 33.42 11.37
N TRP A 544 -39.61 33.43 10.52
CA TRP A 544 -39.26 32.28 9.69
C TRP A 544 -38.78 31.09 10.54
N LEU A 545 -37.94 31.33 11.55
CA LEU A 545 -37.40 30.28 12.42
C LEU A 545 -38.50 29.51 13.17
N PHE A 546 -39.56 30.19 13.61
CA PHE A 546 -40.72 29.57 14.26
C PHE A 546 -41.64 28.82 13.30
N SER A 547 -41.68 29.25 12.03
CA SER A 547 -42.55 28.66 11.03
C SER A 547 -41.97 27.39 10.39
N SER A 548 -40.70 27.09 10.63
CA SER A 548 -40.03 25.90 10.09
C SER A 548 -40.34 24.63 10.90
N PRO A 549 -40.74 23.52 10.26
CA PRO A 549 -40.99 22.24 10.95
C PRO A 549 -39.71 21.59 11.49
N GLU A 550 -38.55 21.90 10.91
CA GLU A 550 -37.24 21.33 11.24
C GLU A 550 -36.53 22.05 12.39
N ALA A 551 -37.23 22.93 13.12
CA ALA A 551 -36.65 23.70 14.21
C ALA A 551 -36.17 22.78 15.37
N PRO A 552 -34.88 22.82 15.73
CA PRO A 552 -34.32 22.02 16.82
C PRO A 552 -35.01 22.30 18.15
N LYS A 553 -35.44 21.23 18.83
CA LYS A 553 -36.23 21.31 20.06
C LYS A 553 -35.48 21.99 21.21
N VAL A 554 -34.17 21.83 21.25
CA VAL A 554 -33.29 22.37 22.30
C VAL A 554 -33.30 23.90 22.30
N LEU A 555 -33.47 24.53 21.14
CA LEU A 555 -33.40 25.99 21.00
C LEU A 555 -34.74 26.69 21.24
N ARG A 556 -35.83 25.96 21.46
CA ARG A 556 -37.17 26.54 21.63
C ARG A 556 -37.24 27.60 22.72
N SER A 557 -36.61 27.35 23.87
CA SER A 557 -36.60 28.31 24.98
C SER A 557 -35.77 29.54 24.66
N GLU A 558 -34.63 29.37 24.01
CA GLU A 558 -33.72 30.46 23.66
C GLU A 558 -34.34 31.39 22.61
N VAL A 559 -34.89 30.82 21.55
CA VAL A 559 -35.57 31.57 20.48
C VAL A 559 -36.79 32.32 21.04
N LEU A 560 -37.54 31.72 21.98
CA LEU A 560 -38.64 32.39 22.70
C LEU A 560 -38.15 33.51 23.63
N GLN A 561 -37.00 33.35 24.29
CA GLN A 561 -36.41 34.44 25.09
C GLN A 561 -35.99 35.63 24.22
N GLN A 562 -35.44 35.39 23.02
CA GLN A 562 -35.14 36.46 22.07
C GLN A 562 -36.41 37.13 21.54
N ALA A 563 -37.48 36.35 21.31
CA ALA A 563 -38.80 36.91 21.00
C ALA A 563 -39.31 37.82 22.12
N GLU A 564 -39.20 37.39 23.39
CA GLU A 564 -39.58 38.20 24.56
C GLU A 564 -38.79 39.52 24.61
N ARG A 565 -37.48 39.50 24.32
CA ARG A 565 -36.63 40.70 24.27
C ARG A 565 -37.08 41.67 23.18
N LEU A 566 -37.33 41.19 21.97
CA LEU A 566 -37.79 42.04 20.85
C LEU A 566 -39.22 42.57 21.06
N LEU A 567 -40.10 41.82 21.74
CA LEU A 567 -41.46 42.24 22.07
C LEU A 567 -41.53 43.32 23.17
N LYS A 568 -40.45 43.53 23.92
CA LYS A 568 -40.38 44.60 24.94
C LYS A 568 -40.09 45.97 24.32
N GLU A 569 -39.53 46.02 23.12
CA GLU A 569 -39.24 47.26 22.40
C GLU A 569 -40.55 48.01 22.07
N SER A 570 -40.52 49.33 22.24
CA SER A 570 -41.65 50.22 21.95
C SER A 570 -41.14 51.40 21.11
N PRO A 571 -41.72 51.71 19.94
CA PRO A 571 -42.88 51.09 19.29
C PRO A 571 -42.62 49.65 18.81
N SER A 572 -43.69 48.85 18.68
CA SER A 572 -43.57 47.44 18.26
C SER A 572 -42.75 47.27 16.98
N VAL A 573 -41.85 46.28 17.03
CA VAL A 573 -40.93 45.90 15.95
C VAL A 573 -41.53 44.79 15.07
N PHE A 574 -42.55 44.09 15.58
CA PHE A 574 -43.25 43.05 14.83
C PHE A 574 -44.45 43.62 14.08
N GLY A 575 -44.64 43.21 12.82
CA GLY A 575 -45.90 43.42 12.12
C GLY A 575 -46.99 42.48 12.61
N SER A 576 -48.25 42.79 12.31
CA SER A 576 -49.41 41.98 12.73
C SER A 576 -49.29 40.51 12.29
N ARG A 577 -48.81 40.26 11.06
CA ARG A 577 -48.55 38.92 10.52
C ARG A 577 -47.57 38.10 11.38
N HIS A 578 -46.43 38.68 11.77
CA HIS A 578 -45.41 37.97 12.53
C HIS A 578 -45.92 37.61 13.94
N LEU A 579 -46.75 38.47 14.53
CA LEU A 579 -47.39 38.21 15.83
C LEU A 579 -48.40 37.05 15.75
N TYR A 580 -49.15 36.95 14.65
CA TYR A 580 -50.03 35.80 14.42
C TYR A 580 -49.25 34.49 14.25
N SER A 581 -48.13 34.49 13.51
CA SER A 581 -47.26 33.32 13.38
C SER A 581 -46.69 32.88 14.74
N LEU A 582 -46.24 33.84 15.56
CA LEU A 582 -45.73 33.56 16.90
C LEU A 582 -46.81 32.95 17.79
N MET A 583 -48.05 33.48 17.73
CA MET A 583 -49.18 32.92 18.45
C MET A 583 -49.51 31.49 17.97
N ALA A 584 -49.48 31.25 16.66
CA ALA A 584 -49.69 29.91 16.10
C ALA A 584 -48.60 28.92 16.56
N TYR A 585 -47.34 29.36 16.62
CA TYR A 585 -46.24 28.55 17.13
C TYR A 585 -46.42 28.18 18.60
N LEU A 586 -46.83 29.12 19.47
CA LEU A 586 -47.13 28.84 20.87
C LEU A 586 -48.28 27.82 21.02
N GLN A 587 -49.32 27.93 20.19
CA GLN A 587 -50.42 26.95 20.17
C GLN A 587 -49.97 25.56 19.67
N GLN A 588 -49.03 25.51 18.73
CA GLN A 588 -48.43 24.26 18.27
C GLN A 588 -47.59 23.60 19.36
N LEU A 589 -46.84 24.39 20.15
CA LEU A 589 -46.11 23.90 21.32
C LEU A 589 -47.05 23.27 22.36
N ASP A 590 -48.22 23.86 22.62
CA ASP A 590 -49.21 23.28 23.54
C ASP A 590 -49.76 21.93 23.09
N ARG A 591 -49.84 21.73 21.77
CA ARG A 591 -50.34 20.51 21.12
C ARG A 591 -49.24 19.46 20.90
N SER A 592 -47.98 19.80 21.16
CA SER A 592 -46.85 18.92 20.94
C SER A 592 -46.81 17.76 21.94
N PHE A 593 -46.38 16.58 21.47
CA PHE A 593 -46.28 15.37 22.31
C PHE A 593 -45.26 15.53 23.45
N ASP A 594 -44.25 16.39 23.27
CA ASP A 594 -43.17 16.68 24.21
C ASP A 594 -43.46 17.89 25.12
N ARG A 595 -44.71 18.38 25.17
CA ARG A 595 -45.10 19.51 26.02
C ARG A 595 -44.66 19.37 27.47
N GLN A 596 -44.69 18.15 28.04
CA GLN A 596 -44.33 17.91 29.43
C GLN A 596 -42.84 18.18 29.65
N GLN A 597 -41.97 17.67 28.79
CA GLN A 597 -40.52 17.90 28.85
C GLN A 597 -40.15 19.38 28.72
N PHE A 598 -40.86 20.14 27.88
CA PHE A 598 -40.58 21.58 27.73
C PHE A 598 -41.06 22.41 28.93
N TYR A 599 -42.25 22.10 29.47
CA TYR A 599 -42.85 22.84 30.58
C TYR A 599 -42.48 22.33 31.98
N GLU A 600 -41.73 21.23 32.09
CA GLU A 600 -41.16 20.71 33.35
C GLU A 600 -40.29 21.77 34.04
N SER A 601 -39.58 22.59 33.28
CA SER A 601 -38.93 23.79 33.82
C SER A 601 -39.95 24.90 34.04
N GLY A 602 -40.22 25.24 35.31
CA GLY A 602 -41.17 26.31 35.66
C GLY A 602 -40.86 27.67 35.02
N SER A 603 -39.61 27.93 34.62
CA SER A 603 -39.21 29.14 33.90
C SER A 603 -39.78 29.22 32.49
N ASN A 604 -39.97 28.09 31.79
CA ASN A 604 -40.49 28.04 30.42
C ASN A 604 -42.00 28.30 30.40
N LYS A 605 -42.74 27.84 31.43
CA LYS A 605 -44.15 28.15 31.58
C LYS A 605 -44.38 29.65 31.79
N GLN A 606 -43.59 30.28 32.67
CA GLN A 606 -43.65 31.72 32.90
C GLN A 606 -43.21 32.52 31.65
N LEU A 607 -42.21 32.04 30.90
CA LEU A 607 -41.77 32.64 29.65
C LEU A 607 -42.92 32.71 28.64
N LYS A 608 -43.66 31.63 28.48
CA LYS A 608 -44.84 31.58 27.60
C LYS A 608 -45.89 32.62 27.99
N GLU A 609 -46.30 32.64 29.26
CA GLU A 609 -47.33 33.57 29.77
C GLU A 609 -46.92 35.04 29.56
N ARG A 610 -45.62 35.37 29.76
CA ARG A 610 -45.09 36.71 29.46
C ARG A 610 -45.17 37.05 27.98
N ILE A 611 -44.81 36.12 27.10
CA ILE A 611 -44.88 36.35 25.65
C ILE A 611 -46.35 36.53 25.20
N GLU A 612 -47.30 35.73 25.68
CA GLU A 612 -48.73 35.88 25.36
C GLU A 612 -49.29 37.25 25.78
N SER A 613 -48.91 37.73 26.97
CA SER A 613 -49.25 39.07 27.43
C SER A 613 -48.66 40.16 26.53
N LEU A 614 -47.40 40.00 26.12
CA LEU A 614 -46.72 40.96 25.24
C LEU A 614 -47.26 40.94 23.81
N ILE A 615 -47.68 39.79 23.28
CA ILE A 615 -48.32 39.68 21.96
C ILE A 615 -49.59 40.52 21.93
N SER A 616 -50.43 40.41 22.97
CA SER A 616 -51.70 41.14 23.04
C SER A 616 -51.51 42.66 22.97
N ARG A 617 -50.50 43.19 23.70
CA ARG A 617 -50.12 44.61 23.66
C ARG A 617 -49.56 45.02 22.29
N ASN A 618 -48.58 44.26 21.78
CA ASN A 618 -47.90 44.57 20.53
C ASN A 618 -48.83 44.46 19.31
N LEU A 619 -49.81 43.55 19.34
CA LEU A 619 -50.78 43.39 18.26
C LEU A 619 -51.67 44.63 18.16
N ALA A 620 -52.11 45.17 19.29
CA ALA A 620 -52.86 46.43 19.31
C ALA A 620 -52.03 47.59 18.75
N GLU A 621 -50.75 47.70 19.12
CA GLU A 621 -49.84 48.72 18.59
C GLU A 621 -49.56 48.56 17.09
N ALA A 622 -49.29 47.33 16.63
CA ALA A 622 -49.01 47.02 15.24
C ALA A 622 -50.23 47.29 14.35
N MET A 623 -51.44 46.92 14.79
CA MET A 623 -52.68 47.20 14.06
C MET A 623 -52.96 48.72 13.97
N LEU A 624 -52.68 49.49 15.03
CA LEU A 624 -52.80 50.94 15.01
C LEU A 624 -51.77 51.59 14.06
N GLN A 625 -50.53 51.09 14.04
CA GLN A 625 -49.50 51.56 13.12
C GLN A 625 -49.83 51.23 11.66
N GLU A 626 -50.25 50.00 11.37
CA GLU A 626 -50.67 49.56 10.04
C GLU A 626 -51.92 50.34 9.56
N ALA A 627 -52.89 50.59 10.43
CA ALA A 627 -54.06 51.42 10.12
C ALA A 627 -53.69 52.88 9.84
N SER A 628 -52.74 53.43 10.58
CA SER A 628 -52.24 54.80 10.37
C SER A 628 -51.43 54.95 9.07
N ALA A 629 -50.69 53.91 8.67
CA ALA A 629 -49.95 53.85 7.41
C ALA A 629 -50.84 53.57 6.19
N SER A 630 -51.97 52.86 6.37
CA SER A 630 -52.92 52.50 5.30
C SER A 630 -53.90 53.62 4.93
N GLY A 631 -53.89 54.75 5.64
CA GLY A 631 -54.53 56.00 5.22
C GLY A 631 -56.04 55.93 4.94
N TYR A 632 -56.86 55.80 5.99
CA TYR A 632 -58.23 56.36 5.95
C TYR A 632 -58.16 57.84 6.37
N GLY A 633 -57.95 58.72 5.40
CA GLY A 633 -58.12 60.15 5.58
C GLY A 633 -59.58 60.49 5.80
N ALA A 634 -59.95 60.88 7.03
CA ALA A 634 -61.17 61.63 7.27
C ALA A 634 -60.97 63.04 6.72
N SER A 635 -61.52 63.29 5.54
CA SER A 635 -61.58 64.61 4.92
C SER A 635 -62.54 65.53 5.69
N SER A 636 -62.02 66.60 6.29
CA SER A 636 -62.81 67.80 6.61
C SER A 636 -62.07 69.07 6.15
N ALA A 637 -62.51 69.57 5.00
CA ALA A 637 -62.59 70.94 4.51
C ALA A 637 -61.57 72.02 4.97
N GLY A 638 -60.88 72.62 3.98
CA GLY A 638 -60.76 74.08 3.85
C GLY A 638 -59.34 74.66 3.67
N GLY A 639 -58.90 74.92 2.43
CA GLY A 639 -57.81 75.88 2.12
C GLY A 639 -56.91 75.52 0.91
N PRO A 640 -56.55 76.46 0.01
CA PRO A 640 -56.13 76.18 -1.38
C PRO A 640 -54.59 76.00 -1.57
N PRO A 641 -54.10 75.64 -2.78
CA PRO A 641 -52.88 74.86 -2.99
C PRO A 641 -51.62 75.70 -3.24
N ARG A 642 -50.43 75.16 -2.90
CA ARG A 642 -49.14 75.63 -3.43
C ARG A 642 -48.16 74.48 -3.75
N LEU A 643 -48.02 74.26 -5.06
CA LEU A 643 -46.81 74.05 -5.88
C LEU A 643 -45.53 73.40 -5.29
N GLN A 644 -45.21 72.25 -5.88
CA GLN A 644 -43.93 71.60 -6.20
C GLN A 644 -42.58 72.36 -5.99
N SER A 645 -41.57 71.65 -5.47
CA SER A 645 -40.21 71.46 -6.05
C SER A 645 -39.39 70.45 -5.21
N LYS A 646 -39.02 69.27 -5.75
CA LYS A 646 -37.68 68.86 -6.29
C LYS A 646 -36.52 69.22 -5.36
N SER A 647 -35.77 68.27 -4.77
CA SER A 647 -34.63 67.48 -5.30
C SER A 647 -33.81 67.06 -4.03
N ALA A 648 -33.10 65.94 -3.87
CA ALA A 648 -32.13 65.33 -4.76
C ALA A 648 -31.77 63.90 -4.29
N LEU A 649 -31.40 63.09 -5.28
CA LEU A 649 -30.68 61.82 -5.16
C LEU A 649 -29.33 61.99 -4.43
N ILE A 650 -28.99 61.05 -3.53
CA ILE A 650 -27.62 60.55 -3.37
C ILE A 650 -27.67 59.02 -3.22
N ALA A 651 -26.83 58.38 -4.04
CA ALA A 651 -26.67 56.97 -4.32
C ALA A 651 -26.41 56.05 -3.11
N GLN A 652 -26.90 54.81 -3.19
CA GLN A 652 -26.13 53.64 -2.79
C GLN A 652 -26.28 52.51 -3.82
N GLN A 653 -25.12 51.98 -4.18
CA GLN A 653 -24.85 50.90 -5.11
C GLN A 653 -25.46 49.55 -4.66
N PRO A 654 -25.60 48.60 -5.60
CA PRO A 654 -26.28 47.34 -5.36
C PRO A 654 -25.36 46.35 -4.64
N TYR A 655 -25.79 45.86 -3.48
CA TYR A 655 -25.33 44.56 -3.02
C TYR A 655 -26.24 43.49 -3.61
N LEU A 656 -25.61 42.69 -4.46
CA LEU A 656 -26.11 41.48 -5.08
C LEU A 656 -26.48 40.43 -4.01
N ILE A 657 -27.48 39.62 -4.35
CA ILE A 657 -27.92 38.36 -3.72
C ILE A 657 -28.89 38.52 -2.53
N ALA A 658 -30.19 38.55 -2.83
CA ALA A 658 -31.21 37.75 -2.14
C ALA A 658 -32.61 38.02 -2.73
N ASP A 659 -32.78 37.77 -4.02
CA ASP A 659 -34.11 37.55 -4.62
C ASP A 659 -33.94 36.45 -5.68
N ALA A 660 -33.76 35.23 -5.19
CA ALA A 660 -33.98 34.03 -5.99
C ALA A 660 -34.91 33.14 -5.17
N SER A 661 -36.19 33.20 -5.53
CA SER A 661 -37.18 32.23 -5.13
C SER A 661 -36.70 30.84 -5.53
N PHE A 662 -36.36 30.03 -4.53
CA PHE A 662 -36.13 28.60 -4.68
C PHE A 662 -37.44 27.98 -5.20
N THR A 663 -37.45 27.62 -6.48
CA THR A 663 -38.45 26.72 -7.05
C THR A 663 -37.90 25.31 -6.90
N PRO A 664 -38.63 24.36 -6.28
CA PRO A 664 -38.21 22.97 -6.26
C PRO A 664 -38.32 22.43 -7.70
N MET A 665 -37.21 21.96 -8.23
CA MET A 665 -37.18 21.27 -9.51
C MET A 665 -37.66 19.84 -9.27
N GLU A 666 -38.78 19.46 -9.91
CA GLU A 666 -39.25 18.09 -9.98
C GLU A 666 -38.32 17.24 -10.86
N GLU A 667 -38.14 15.99 -10.42
CA GLU A 667 -37.38 14.84 -10.98
C GLU A 667 -35.84 14.84 -10.95
#